data_AF-A0A251XHE3-F1
#
_entry.id   AF-A0A251XHE3-F1
#
_cell.length_a   1.000
_cell.length_b   1.000
_cell.length_c   1.000
_cell.angle_alpha   90.00
_cell.angle_beta   90.00
_cell.angle_gamma   90.00
#
_symmetry.space_group_name_H-M   'P 1'
#
loop_
_entity.id
_entity.type
_entity.pdbx_description
1 polymer ?
#
loop_
_entity_poly.entity_id
_entity_poly.type
_entity_poly.pdbx_seq_one_letter_code
_entity_poly.pdbx_strand_id
1 'polypeptide(L)'
;MPIDLETLIQNRSEVDGEDGTALRRASRMLNASVLGSGILPVQLTTGEGTSIDVSVSTGGLHGAGTTATVHQVVDAATDRMRIEAREMPVGRSRNQPPGATLARIRSGRAALADGYERTFRAIVERRAEVRAILSAAPDISSRHIVRATRSYSLLLTEMRRPRPLRSGIDRDHLLRHLWTRVEEHPADAALVEAEERALWRLDVPLFSTRMDARTLIADDEEAGPQRFARSTREDVLDRLARLTLDDLPESLRLVDESVLAATATPDGDDDARDDARGRQATDATASPARAPKVDDDALREAARGQARILLDSAILGRDDATWIGVSSSLDSSGLEYRPAGPTLYDGLAGIAFAATHAHGVLPGLGLDDLAGRAMHAVTAILDDWTRGLIDLPVGAYSGATGLLHALAHHDARVGGDGHRDLRAAAVRRLGEVAHEDPHLDVMAGVAGACAVVAGLPEGATEAGGHALRALAGRLMSTAVEVEGGALVWETGAERARLGGFSHGASGVGWALARTAGVLGDDAIADAAVRALRFDDALFDPSRRRWRDARPEARSAAGSFPRTGATARPASRWHARTRPRRSTDRTSSSSPSSARARRRRTRSPPTTPCATGPSATSSPCAARPDAPASTPGSRSSATARCSASSAPARAAVCPRG
;
A
#
# COMPACT_ATOMS: atom_id res chain seq x y z
N MET A 1 -6.06 7.65 -31.93
CA MET A 1 -6.40 9.08 -31.92
C MET A 1 -7.00 9.41 -30.57
N PRO A 2 -6.57 10.48 -29.88
CA PRO A 2 -7.33 11.04 -28.78
C PRO A 2 -8.73 11.43 -29.27
N ILE A 3 -9.76 11.10 -28.48
CA ILE A 3 -11.16 11.49 -28.73
C ILE A 3 -11.68 12.48 -27.69
N ASP A 4 -10.96 12.61 -26.60
CA ASP A 4 -11.18 13.57 -25.53
C ASP A 4 -9.86 14.31 -25.29
N LEU A 5 -9.96 15.62 -25.12
CA LEU A 5 -8.86 16.57 -24.91
C LEU A 5 -9.19 17.57 -23.79
N GLU A 6 -10.34 17.43 -23.11
CA GLU A 6 -10.80 18.40 -22.10
C GLU A 6 -9.87 18.47 -20.88
N THR A 7 -9.06 17.43 -20.68
CA THR A 7 -8.07 17.29 -19.60
C THR A 7 -6.61 17.49 -20.06
N LEU A 8 -6.34 17.83 -21.32
CA LEU A 8 -4.99 17.89 -21.92
C LEU A 8 -4.02 18.78 -21.14
N ILE A 9 -4.52 19.87 -20.55
CA ILE A 9 -3.77 20.78 -19.70
C ILE A 9 -4.36 20.67 -18.29
N GLN A 10 -3.51 20.43 -17.28
CA GLN A 10 -3.89 20.39 -15.87
C GLN A 10 -3.00 21.34 -15.08
N ASN A 11 -3.61 22.17 -14.23
CA ASN A 11 -2.88 22.93 -13.23
C ASN A 11 -2.48 22.00 -12.07
N ARG A 12 -1.20 21.96 -11.73
CA ARG A 12 -0.64 21.14 -10.65
C ARG A 12 -0.05 21.98 -9.52
N SER A 13 -0.15 23.31 -9.62
CA SER A 13 0.31 24.27 -8.61
C SER A 13 -0.72 24.46 -7.49
N GLU A 14 -1.15 23.37 -6.86
CA GLU A 14 -2.09 23.41 -5.74
C GLU A 14 -1.54 24.26 -4.57
N VAL A 15 -2.43 25.01 -3.88
CA VAL A 15 -2.10 25.66 -2.57
C VAL A 15 -2.07 24.61 -1.46
N ASP A 16 -1.26 23.57 -1.65
CA ASP A 16 -0.82 22.73 -0.56
C ASP A 16 0.19 23.54 0.27
N GLY A 17 -0.04 23.68 1.58
CA GLY A 17 1.01 24.08 2.50
C GLY A 17 2.24 23.19 2.32
N GLU A 18 3.44 23.76 2.49
CA GLU A 18 4.74 23.12 2.20
C GLU A 18 4.94 21.79 2.97
N ASP A 19 4.13 21.59 4.00
CA ASP A 19 4.01 20.50 4.94
C ASP A 19 3.21 19.28 4.44
N GLY A 20 3.57 18.74 3.27
CA GLY A 20 3.04 17.45 2.81
C GLY A 20 3.81 16.25 3.34
N THR A 21 3.08 15.17 3.66
CA THR A 21 3.66 13.83 3.86
C THR A 21 4.48 13.41 2.63
N ALA A 22 5.48 12.57 2.87
CA ALA A 22 6.30 11.95 1.84
C ALA A 22 5.45 11.22 0.80
N LEU A 23 4.39 10.52 1.25
CA LEU A 23 3.42 9.86 0.37
C LEU A 23 2.70 10.86 -0.56
N ARG A 24 2.21 12.00 -0.03
CA ARG A 24 1.60 13.05 -0.86
C ARG A 24 2.59 13.63 -1.86
N ARG A 25 3.85 13.82 -1.47
CA ARG A 25 4.93 14.27 -2.37
C ARG A 25 5.20 13.25 -3.48
N ALA A 26 5.34 11.97 -3.16
CA ALA A 26 5.55 10.89 -4.13
C ALA A 26 4.40 10.74 -5.13
N SER A 27 3.14 10.76 -4.65
CA SER A 27 1.96 10.73 -5.53
C SER A 27 1.90 11.95 -6.46
N ARG A 28 2.25 13.16 -5.98
CA ARG A 28 2.39 14.34 -6.84
C ARG A 28 3.51 14.20 -7.87
N MET A 29 4.65 13.58 -7.53
CA MET A 29 5.73 13.29 -8.48
C MET A 29 5.33 12.29 -9.57
N LEU A 30 4.63 11.21 -9.20
CA LEU A 30 4.08 10.24 -10.16
C LEU A 30 3.07 10.90 -11.11
N ASN A 31 2.14 11.67 -10.56
CA ASN A 31 1.18 12.44 -11.34
C ASN A 31 1.88 13.51 -12.21
N ALA A 32 2.98 14.11 -11.74
CA ALA A 32 3.80 15.04 -12.50
C ALA A 32 4.46 14.37 -13.73
N SER A 33 4.88 13.11 -13.58
CA SER A 33 5.61 12.33 -14.58
C SER A 33 4.81 11.93 -15.84
N VAL A 34 5.44 11.14 -16.72
CA VAL A 34 4.81 10.50 -17.89
C VAL A 34 3.68 9.54 -17.53
N LEU A 35 3.70 8.94 -16.33
CA LEU A 35 2.67 7.99 -15.87
C LEU A 35 1.33 8.69 -15.62
N GLY A 36 1.37 9.92 -15.08
CA GLY A 36 0.20 10.78 -14.90
C GLY A 36 -0.46 11.29 -16.18
N SER A 37 -0.12 10.72 -17.35
CA SER A 37 -0.85 10.91 -18.62
C SER A 37 -1.99 9.91 -18.83
N GLY A 38 -2.00 8.78 -18.11
CA GLY A 38 -2.92 7.65 -18.36
C GLY A 38 -2.71 6.91 -19.69
N ILE A 39 -1.67 7.26 -20.45
CA ILE A 39 -1.33 6.59 -21.72
C ILE A 39 -0.55 5.30 -21.45
N LEU A 40 0.45 5.40 -20.58
CA LEU A 40 1.28 4.28 -20.10
C LEU A 40 0.51 3.40 -19.11
N PRO A 41 0.96 2.15 -18.87
CA PRO A 41 0.29 1.24 -17.94
C PRO A 41 0.18 1.83 -16.54
N VAL A 42 -1.06 1.93 -16.05
CA VAL A 42 -1.38 2.41 -14.71
C VAL A 42 -2.55 1.57 -14.21
N GLN A 43 -2.31 0.83 -13.13
CA GLN A 43 -3.36 0.12 -12.41
C GLN A 43 -4.22 1.13 -11.65
N LEU A 44 -5.54 0.96 -11.69
CA LEU A 44 -6.46 1.61 -10.77
C LEU A 44 -7.15 0.54 -9.93
N THR A 45 -6.94 0.59 -8.61
CA THR A 45 -7.60 -0.32 -7.68
C THR A 45 -9.11 -0.07 -7.64
N THR A 46 -9.88 -1.09 -8.00
CA THR A 46 -11.33 -1.09 -8.09
C THR A 46 -12.02 -1.73 -6.89
N GLY A 47 -12.04 -1.02 -5.75
CA GLY A 47 -12.83 -1.43 -4.58
C GLY A 47 -12.09 -2.48 -3.76
N GLU A 48 -12.81 -3.46 -3.21
CA GLU A 48 -12.23 -4.57 -2.44
C GLU A 48 -11.44 -5.50 -3.37
N GLY A 49 -10.13 -5.26 -3.50
CA GLY A 49 -9.17 -6.26 -3.95
C GLY A 49 -9.22 -6.66 -5.43
N THR A 50 -9.63 -5.76 -6.34
CA THR A 50 -9.34 -5.92 -7.78
C THR A 50 -8.58 -4.70 -8.29
N SER A 51 -7.59 -4.88 -9.16
CA SER A 51 -6.95 -3.77 -9.89
C SER A 51 -7.26 -3.91 -11.37
N ILE A 52 -7.60 -2.81 -12.04
CA ILE A 52 -7.74 -2.77 -13.50
C ILE A 52 -6.74 -1.80 -14.09
N ASP A 53 -6.00 -2.27 -15.09
CA ASP A 53 -5.23 -1.39 -15.95
C ASP A 53 -6.21 -0.59 -16.81
N VAL A 54 -6.20 0.73 -16.69
CA VAL A 54 -7.05 1.64 -17.49
C VAL A 54 -6.29 2.32 -18.62
N SER A 55 -5.01 1.97 -18.81
CA SER A 55 -4.13 2.64 -19.75
C SER A 55 -4.56 2.49 -21.21
N VAL A 56 -4.13 3.47 -22.01
CA VAL A 56 -4.22 3.36 -23.47
C VAL A 56 -3.39 2.18 -23.98
N SER A 57 -2.21 1.92 -23.41
CA SER A 57 -1.27 0.89 -23.87
C SER A 57 -1.71 -0.56 -23.63
N THR A 58 -2.27 -0.88 -22.47
CA THR A 58 -2.43 -2.28 -22.01
C THR A 58 -3.78 -2.57 -21.32
N GLY A 59 -4.56 -1.55 -20.97
CA GLY A 59 -5.85 -1.71 -20.26
C GLY A 59 -6.97 -2.41 -21.04
N GLY A 60 -6.74 -2.74 -22.31
CA GLY A 60 -7.64 -3.57 -23.14
C GLY A 60 -7.09 -4.97 -23.48
N LEU A 61 -5.91 -5.33 -22.96
CA LEU A 61 -5.15 -6.54 -23.34
C LEU A 61 -5.02 -7.60 -22.25
N HIS A 62 -5.41 -7.28 -21.02
CA HIS A 62 -5.47 -8.23 -19.92
C HIS A 62 -6.57 -9.29 -20.19
N GLY A 63 -6.41 -10.47 -19.58
CA GLY A 63 -7.14 -11.69 -19.95
C GLY A 63 -8.66 -11.55 -19.94
N ALA A 64 -9.32 -12.24 -20.88
CA ALA A 64 -10.78 -12.31 -20.90
C ALA A 64 -11.29 -13.08 -19.67
N GLY A 65 -11.79 -12.35 -18.68
CA GLY A 65 -12.24 -12.91 -17.41
C GLY A 65 -12.66 -11.86 -16.38
N THR A 66 -12.15 -10.63 -16.45
CA THR A 66 -12.54 -9.55 -15.54
C THR A 66 -14.00 -9.17 -15.73
N THR A 67 -14.85 -9.61 -14.80
CA THR A 67 -16.24 -9.17 -14.66
C THR A 67 -16.30 -8.05 -13.61
N ALA A 68 -17.15 -7.06 -13.84
CA ALA A 68 -17.55 -6.10 -12.84
C ALA A 68 -18.99 -6.37 -12.42
N THR A 69 -19.23 -6.45 -11.12
CA THR A 69 -20.58 -6.54 -10.57
C THR A 69 -21.27 -5.19 -10.73
N VAL A 70 -22.30 -5.14 -11.58
CA VAL A 70 -23.11 -3.95 -11.81
C VAL A 70 -24.56 -4.22 -11.43
N HIS A 71 -25.20 -3.24 -10.78
CA HIS A 71 -26.62 -3.32 -10.46
C HIS A 71 -27.45 -2.88 -11.67
N GLN A 72 -28.28 -3.78 -12.18
CA GLN A 72 -29.16 -3.52 -13.33
C GLN A 72 -30.61 -3.84 -13.01
N VAL A 73 -31.52 -3.16 -13.71
CA VAL A 73 -32.95 -3.49 -13.69
C VAL A 73 -33.16 -4.70 -14.58
N VAL A 74 -33.40 -5.86 -13.96
CA VAL A 74 -33.75 -7.12 -14.61
C VAL A 74 -35.27 -7.21 -14.74
N ASP A 75 -35.75 -7.86 -15.80
CA ASP A 75 -37.17 -7.99 -16.15
C ASP A 75 -37.90 -6.64 -16.23
N ALA A 76 -37.22 -5.65 -16.84
CA ALA A 76 -37.73 -4.29 -17.03
C ALA A 76 -39.09 -4.26 -17.75
N ALA A 77 -39.96 -3.34 -17.33
CA ALA A 77 -41.35 -3.20 -17.77
C ALA A 77 -42.25 -4.43 -17.52
N THR A 78 -41.88 -5.33 -16.60
CA THR A 78 -42.73 -6.45 -16.14
C THR A 78 -43.08 -6.35 -14.66
N ASP A 79 -44.00 -7.20 -14.21
CA ASP A 79 -44.33 -7.43 -12.79
C ASP A 79 -43.20 -8.10 -11.99
N ARG A 80 -42.19 -8.66 -12.67
CA ARG A 80 -40.98 -9.27 -12.07
C ARG A 80 -39.78 -8.31 -11.98
N MET A 81 -39.97 -7.04 -12.36
CA MET A 81 -38.91 -6.03 -12.35
C MET A 81 -38.21 -5.95 -11.00
N ARG A 82 -36.88 -6.09 -10.99
CA ARG A 82 -36.05 -5.96 -9.79
C ARG A 82 -34.67 -5.39 -10.12
N ILE A 83 -33.99 -4.83 -9.12
CA ILE A 83 -32.58 -4.51 -9.21
C ILE A 83 -31.78 -5.75 -8.80
N GLU A 84 -30.97 -6.28 -9.71
CA GLU A 84 -30.15 -7.47 -9.51
C GLU A 84 -28.67 -7.10 -9.65
N ALA A 85 -27.80 -7.71 -8.85
CA ALA A 85 -26.35 -7.64 -9.07
C ALA A 85 -25.99 -8.64 -10.18
N ARG A 86 -25.38 -8.17 -11.27
CA ARG A 86 -24.89 -9.05 -12.33
C ARG A 86 -23.43 -8.79 -12.62
N GLU A 87 -22.67 -9.87 -12.70
CA GLU A 87 -21.35 -9.85 -13.31
C GLU A 87 -21.49 -9.55 -14.79
N MET A 88 -20.84 -8.47 -15.23
CA MET A 88 -20.75 -8.07 -16.63
C MET A 88 -19.28 -7.99 -17.04
N PRO A 89 -18.88 -8.55 -18.19
CA PRO A 89 -17.51 -8.41 -18.67
C PRO A 89 -17.10 -6.94 -18.75
N VAL A 90 -15.99 -6.58 -18.12
CA VAL A 90 -15.42 -5.23 -18.25
C VAL A 90 -15.07 -5.03 -19.72
N GLY A 91 -15.58 -3.95 -20.30
CA GLY A 91 -15.67 -3.81 -21.75
C GLY A 91 -14.31 -3.77 -22.44
N ARG A 92 -14.11 -4.63 -23.45
CA ARG A 92 -12.98 -4.56 -24.38
C ARG A 92 -12.98 -3.18 -25.06
N SER A 93 -12.06 -2.31 -24.66
CA SER A 93 -11.94 -0.97 -25.24
C SER A 93 -11.37 -1.02 -26.66
N ARG A 94 -11.69 0.01 -27.47
CA ARG A 94 -11.22 0.15 -28.86
C ARG A 94 -9.89 0.94 -28.96
N ASN A 95 -9.17 1.07 -27.83
CA ASN A 95 -7.83 1.65 -27.75
C ASN A 95 -6.75 0.82 -28.45
N GLN A 96 -6.98 -0.50 -28.57
CA GLN A 96 -5.99 -1.45 -29.08
C GLN A 96 -6.04 -1.63 -30.60
N PRO A 97 -4.88 -1.67 -31.30
CA PRO A 97 -4.85 -2.02 -32.71
C PRO A 97 -5.24 -3.50 -32.91
N PRO A 98 -5.83 -3.88 -34.05
CA PRO A 98 -6.21 -5.27 -34.32
C PRO A 98 -5.02 -6.24 -34.16
N GLY A 99 -5.20 -7.31 -33.38
CA GLY A 99 -4.15 -8.30 -33.11
C GLY A 99 -3.08 -7.87 -32.11
N ALA A 100 -3.30 -6.80 -31.33
CA ALA A 100 -2.44 -6.46 -30.20
C ALA A 100 -2.47 -7.55 -29.10
N THR A 101 -1.31 -7.75 -28.46
CA THR A 101 -1.10 -8.66 -27.33
C THR A 101 -0.10 -8.03 -26.36
N LEU A 102 -0.11 -8.42 -25.07
CA LEU A 102 0.86 -7.93 -24.09
C LEU A 102 2.31 -8.16 -24.55
N ALA A 103 2.61 -9.33 -25.12
CA ALA A 103 3.92 -9.64 -25.70
C ALA A 103 4.31 -8.70 -26.87
N ARG A 104 3.35 -8.24 -27.68
CA ARG A 104 3.59 -7.25 -28.74
C ARG A 104 3.90 -5.86 -28.17
N ILE A 105 3.27 -5.46 -27.06
CA ILE A 105 3.60 -4.21 -26.37
C ILE A 105 4.99 -4.30 -25.71
N ARG A 106 5.30 -5.41 -25.02
CA ARG A 106 6.61 -5.68 -24.38
C ARG A 106 7.78 -5.69 -25.37
N SER A 107 7.58 -6.25 -26.56
CA SER A 107 8.57 -6.20 -27.65
C SER A 107 8.62 -4.84 -28.36
N GLY A 108 7.48 -4.12 -28.43
CA GLY A 108 7.37 -2.79 -29.00
C GLY A 108 7.87 -1.63 -28.12
N ARG A 109 8.25 -1.88 -26.86
CA ARG A 109 8.64 -0.83 -25.89
C ARG A 109 9.74 0.13 -26.39
N ALA A 110 10.70 -0.38 -27.17
CA ALA A 110 11.75 0.45 -27.77
C ALA A 110 11.19 1.49 -28.76
N ALA A 111 10.10 1.18 -29.47
CA ALA A 111 9.43 2.14 -30.36
C ALA A 111 8.58 3.17 -29.60
N LEU A 112 8.06 2.80 -28.42
CA LEU A 112 7.42 3.77 -27.51
C LEU A 112 8.45 4.76 -26.94
N ALA A 113 9.60 4.24 -26.50
CA ALA A 113 10.72 5.05 -26.01
C ALA A 113 11.25 6.01 -27.08
N ASP A 114 11.54 5.53 -28.30
CA ASP A 114 11.99 6.36 -29.43
C ASP A 114 10.92 7.39 -29.87
N GLY A 115 9.63 7.02 -29.87
CA GLY A 115 8.54 7.96 -30.15
C GLY A 115 8.43 9.08 -29.10
N TYR A 116 8.59 8.72 -27.83
CA TYR A 116 8.63 9.67 -26.72
C TYR A 116 9.86 10.60 -26.83
N GLU A 117 11.06 10.03 -27.00
CA GLU A 117 12.32 10.78 -27.11
C GLU A 117 12.30 11.79 -28.25
N ARG A 118 11.87 11.39 -29.46
CA ARG A 118 11.77 12.30 -30.61
C ARG A 118 10.80 13.45 -30.35
N THR A 119 9.66 13.16 -29.70
CA THR A 119 8.66 14.18 -29.34
C THR A 119 9.20 15.13 -28.27
N PHE A 120 9.88 14.59 -27.25
CA PHE A 120 10.48 15.35 -26.15
C PHE A 120 11.55 16.33 -26.67
N ARG A 121 12.50 15.84 -27.46
CA ARG A 121 13.56 16.66 -28.08
C ARG A 121 12.95 17.77 -28.94
N ALA A 122 11.96 17.45 -29.78
CA ALA A 122 11.26 18.43 -30.60
C ALA A 122 10.57 19.54 -29.78
N ILE A 123 9.95 19.21 -28.63
CA ILE A 123 9.35 20.21 -27.72
C ILE A 123 10.43 21.10 -27.09
N VAL A 124 11.56 20.53 -26.66
CA VAL A 124 12.69 21.27 -26.05
C VAL A 124 13.36 22.21 -27.06
N GLU A 125 13.48 21.80 -28.33
CA GLU A 125 13.97 22.61 -29.44
C GLU A 125 12.97 23.73 -29.80
N ARG A 126 11.68 23.39 -29.94
CA ARG A 126 10.60 24.28 -30.37
C ARG A 126 9.91 25.05 -29.22
N ARG A 127 10.55 25.12 -28.05
CA ARG A 127 9.95 25.67 -26.80
C ARG A 127 9.32 27.05 -26.97
N ALA A 128 9.91 27.91 -27.80
CA ALA A 128 9.42 29.27 -28.06
C ALA A 128 8.11 29.28 -28.86
N GLU A 129 7.96 28.35 -29.82
CA GLU A 129 6.74 28.18 -30.62
C GLU A 129 5.61 27.59 -29.76
N VAL A 130 5.91 26.57 -28.95
CA VAL A 130 4.95 26.00 -27.98
C VAL A 130 4.49 27.08 -26.99
N ARG A 131 5.41 27.89 -26.47
CA ARG A 131 5.10 29.05 -25.61
C ARG A 131 4.21 30.07 -26.33
N ALA A 132 4.44 30.33 -27.62
CA ALA A 132 3.61 31.26 -28.39
C ALA A 132 2.17 30.74 -28.57
N ILE A 133 1.99 29.45 -28.87
CA ILE A 133 0.68 28.79 -28.97
C ILE A 133 -0.08 28.91 -27.64
N LEU A 134 0.56 28.54 -26.52
CA LEU A 134 -0.03 28.68 -25.18
C LEU A 134 -0.29 30.13 -24.77
N SER A 135 0.44 31.10 -25.34
CA SER A 135 0.21 32.53 -25.08
C SER A 135 -1.00 33.05 -25.85
N ALA A 136 -1.21 32.58 -27.08
CA ALA A 136 -2.24 33.04 -28.00
C ALA A 136 -3.67 32.56 -27.69
N ALA A 137 -3.86 31.66 -26.72
CA ALA A 137 -5.16 31.05 -26.42
C ALA A 137 -5.62 31.29 -24.96
N PRO A 138 -6.04 32.52 -24.60
CA PRO A 138 -6.47 32.87 -23.23
C PRO A 138 -7.77 32.19 -22.79
N ASP A 139 -8.71 31.99 -23.72
CA ASP A 139 -10.07 31.55 -23.41
C ASP A 139 -10.22 30.02 -23.25
N ILE A 140 -9.10 29.28 -23.24
CA ILE A 140 -9.13 27.83 -22.99
C ILE A 140 -9.61 27.59 -21.55
N SER A 141 -10.64 26.77 -21.44
CA SER A 141 -11.04 26.11 -20.19
C SER A 141 -10.62 24.64 -20.25
N SER A 142 -10.15 24.12 -19.14
CA SER A 142 -9.77 22.71 -18.95
C SER A 142 -10.61 22.10 -17.85
N ARG A 143 -11.07 20.86 -18.03
CA ARG A 143 -11.71 20.09 -16.96
C ARG A 143 -10.64 19.72 -15.93
N HIS A 144 -10.95 19.93 -14.66
CA HIS A 144 -10.09 19.53 -13.55
C HIS A 144 -10.69 18.33 -12.81
N ILE A 145 -9.90 17.28 -12.60
CA ILE A 145 -10.35 16.06 -11.91
C ILE A 145 -10.00 16.16 -10.43
N VAL A 146 -10.93 16.69 -9.64
CA VAL A 146 -10.83 16.79 -8.17
C VAL A 146 -10.83 15.42 -7.49
N ARG A 147 -11.74 14.55 -7.93
CA ARG A 147 -11.95 13.19 -7.40
C ARG A 147 -12.21 12.26 -8.58
N ALA A 148 -11.77 11.01 -8.49
CA ALA A 148 -12.01 10.02 -9.53
C ALA A 148 -13.52 9.82 -9.77
N THR A 149 -13.95 9.86 -11.04
CA THR A 149 -15.35 9.68 -11.46
C THR A 149 -16.03 8.44 -10.86
N ARG A 150 -15.24 7.39 -10.61
CA ARG A 150 -15.70 6.15 -9.96
C ARG A 150 -16.19 6.36 -8.52
N SER A 151 -15.54 7.22 -7.73
CA SER A 151 -15.99 7.53 -6.36
C SER A 151 -17.39 8.14 -6.36
N TYR A 152 -17.65 9.08 -7.27
CA TYR A 152 -18.99 9.63 -7.47
C TYR A 152 -19.98 8.58 -8.00
N SER A 153 -19.54 7.71 -8.90
CA SER A 153 -20.39 6.64 -9.45
C SER A 153 -20.82 5.63 -8.39
N LEU A 154 -19.96 5.32 -7.42
CA LEU A 154 -20.29 4.49 -6.26
C LEU A 154 -21.33 5.18 -5.36
N LEU A 155 -21.11 6.46 -5.01
CA LEU A 155 -22.10 7.26 -4.26
C LEU A 155 -23.44 7.32 -4.99
N LEU A 156 -23.46 7.68 -6.28
CA LEU A 156 -24.67 7.72 -7.11
C LEU A 156 -25.39 6.36 -7.23
N THR A 157 -24.65 5.25 -7.15
CA THR A 157 -25.22 3.90 -7.14
C THR A 157 -25.92 3.64 -5.80
N GLU A 158 -25.27 3.98 -4.69
CA GLU A 158 -25.83 3.75 -3.35
C GLU A 158 -26.98 4.72 -3.03
N MET A 159 -26.94 5.97 -3.52
CA MET A 159 -28.04 6.95 -3.48
C MET A 159 -29.31 6.46 -4.21
N ARG A 160 -29.19 5.47 -5.11
CA ARG A 160 -30.31 4.84 -5.84
C ARG A 160 -30.85 3.58 -5.15
N ARG A 161 -30.35 3.22 -3.96
CA ARG A 161 -30.92 2.11 -3.16
C ARG A 161 -32.27 2.51 -2.54
N PRO A 162 -33.14 1.52 -2.23
CA PRO A 162 -34.45 1.80 -1.63
C PRO A 162 -34.42 2.58 -0.31
N ARG A 163 -33.33 2.52 0.48
CA ARG A 163 -33.22 3.22 1.77
C ARG A 163 -32.93 4.72 1.60
N PRO A 164 -31.82 5.18 0.96
CA PRO A 164 -31.60 6.58 0.62
C PRO A 164 -32.71 7.22 -0.23
N LEU A 165 -33.39 6.46 -1.08
CA LEU A 165 -34.55 6.96 -1.85
C LEU A 165 -35.81 7.24 -0.99
N ARG A 166 -35.92 6.65 0.20
CA ARG A 166 -37.06 6.84 1.12
C ARG A 166 -36.81 7.90 2.19
N SER A 167 -35.57 8.35 2.35
CA SER A 167 -35.12 9.13 3.50
C SER A 167 -34.01 10.10 3.10
N GLY A 168 -34.33 11.40 3.12
CA GLY A 168 -33.34 12.45 2.88
C GLY A 168 -32.20 12.43 3.91
N ILE A 169 -32.47 11.94 5.13
CA ILE A 169 -31.48 11.79 6.21
C ILE A 169 -30.48 10.66 5.88
N ASP A 170 -30.95 9.51 5.37
CA ASP A 170 -30.05 8.43 4.94
C ASP A 170 -29.20 8.85 3.72
N ARG A 171 -29.76 9.69 2.84
CA ARG A 171 -29.03 10.25 1.70
C ARG A 171 -27.98 11.31 2.12
N ASP A 172 -28.31 12.16 3.09
CA ASP A 172 -27.36 13.09 3.73
C ASP A 172 -26.20 12.33 4.40
N HIS A 173 -26.50 11.33 5.23
CA HIS A 173 -25.48 10.51 5.89
C HIS A 173 -24.48 9.85 4.93
N LEU A 174 -24.95 9.40 3.76
CA LEU A 174 -24.09 8.84 2.71
C LEU A 174 -23.12 9.89 2.12
N LEU A 175 -23.57 11.14 1.97
CA LEU A 175 -22.76 12.23 1.43
C LEU A 175 -21.78 12.83 2.45
N ARG A 176 -21.98 12.64 3.76
CA ARG A 176 -21.03 13.07 4.81
C ARG A 176 -19.63 12.49 4.66
N HIS A 177 -19.46 11.38 3.93
CA HIS A 177 -18.12 10.87 3.61
C HIS A 177 -17.28 11.87 2.80
N LEU A 178 -17.90 12.73 1.98
CA LEU A 178 -17.20 13.79 1.23
C LEU A 178 -16.57 14.82 2.18
N TRP A 179 -17.27 15.13 3.28
CA TRP A 179 -16.93 16.16 4.26
C TRP A 179 -15.78 15.77 5.21
N THR A 180 -15.39 14.49 5.26
CA THR A 180 -14.28 14.01 6.12
C THR A 180 -12.97 14.76 5.90
N ARG A 181 -12.67 15.16 4.66
CA ARG A 181 -11.48 15.94 4.31
C ARG A 181 -11.47 17.38 4.84
N VAL A 182 -12.65 17.95 5.12
CA VAL A 182 -12.81 19.36 5.50
C VAL A 182 -12.29 19.64 6.92
N GLU A 183 -12.23 18.61 7.78
CA GLU A 183 -11.64 18.71 9.12
C GLU A 183 -10.15 19.06 9.06
N GLU A 184 -9.40 18.41 8.16
CA GLU A 184 -7.98 18.70 7.93
C GLU A 184 -7.76 19.85 6.93
N HIS A 185 -8.69 20.04 5.99
CA HIS A 185 -8.59 21.02 4.90
C HIS A 185 -9.85 21.92 4.83
N PRO A 186 -10.03 22.89 5.75
CA PRO A 186 -11.24 23.74 5.79
C PRO A 186 -11.52 24.52 4.51
N ALA A 187 -10.50 24.76 3.68
CA ALA A 187 -10.63 25.41 2.36
C ALA A 187 -11.41 24.56 1.33
N ASP A 188 -11.47 23.22 1.50
CA ASP A 188 -12.21 22.32 0.62
C ASP A 188 -13.74 22.40 0.86
N ALA A 189 -14.25 23.13 1.87
CA ALA A 189 -15.68 23.17 2.19
C ALA A 189 -16.58 23.58 1.00
N ALA A 190 -16.27 24.70 0.33
CA ALA A 190 -17.04 25.19 -0.82
C ALA A 190 -16.93 24.27 -2.05
N LEU A 191 -15.84 23.48 -2.14
CA LEU A 191 -15.65 22.46 -3.16
C LEU A 191 -16.54 21.24 -2.88
N VAL A 192 -16.60 20.78 -1.63
CA VAL A 192 -17.48 19.69 -1.18
C VAL A 192 -18.96 20.07 -1.33
N GLU A 193 -19.34 21.32 -1.03
CA GLU A 193 -20.69 21.82 -1.29
C GLU A 193 -21.08 21.72 -2.77
N ALA A 194 -20.15 22.00 -3.69
CA ALA A 194 -20.37 21.85 -5.13
C ALA A 194 -20.42 20.37 -5.57
N GLU A 195 -19.59 19.49 -5.01
CA GLU A 195 -19.73 18.04 -5.18
C GLU A 195 -21.12 17.56 -4.76
N GLU A 196 -21.57 17.98 -3.57
CA GLU A 196 -22.84 17.57 -2.99
C GLU A 196 -24.03 18.05 -3.83
N ARG A 197 -24.00 19.31 -4.30
CA ARG A 197 -25.07 19.92 -5.11
C ARG A 197 -25.31 19.16 -6.41
N ALA A 198 -24.25 18.72 -7.09
CA ALA A 198 -24.36 17.90 -8.29
C ALA A 198 -24.87 16.48 -7.97
N LEU A 199 -24.38 15.84 -6.90
CA LEU A 199 -24.86 14.52 -6.46
C LEU A 199 -26.34 14.55 -5.99
N TRP A 200 -26.83 15.67 -5.45
CA TRP A 200 -28.25 15.88 -5.16
C TRP A 200 -29.13 15.86 -6.43
N ARG A 201 -28.62 16.38 -7.55
CA ARG A 201 -29.26 16.26 -8.88
C ARG A 201 -29.08 14.88 -9.54
N LEU A 202 -28.30 13.99 -8.92
CA LEU A 202 -27.85 12.68 -9.44
C LEU A 202 -26.86 12.77 -10.62
N ASP A 203 -26.18 13.91 -10.75
CA ASP A 203 -25.11 14.15 -11.71
C ASP A 203 -23.74 13.75 -11.13
N VAL A 204 -22.77 13.51 -12.00
CA VAL A 204 -21.35 13.44 -11.62
C VAL A 204 -20.81 14.87 -11.50
N PRO A 205 -20.22 15.28 -10.36
CA PRO A 205 -19.59 16.59 -10.23
C PRO A 205 -18.55 16.86 -11.32
N LEU A 206 -18.65 18.03 -11.94
CA LEU A 206 -17.75 18.50 -12.98
C LEU A 206 -17.16 19.84 -12.56
N PHE A 207 -15.83 19.90 -12.57
CA PHE A 207 -15.07 21.10 -12.28
C PHE A 207 -14.25 21.49 -13.51
N SER A 208 -14.16 22.78 -13.79
CA SER A 208 -13.30 23.33 -14.83
C SER A 208 -12.45 24.49 -14.31
N THR A 209 -11.42 24.88 -15.04
CA THR A 209 -10.60 26.05 -14.73
C THR A 209 -10.10 26.70 -16.02
N ARG A 210 -10.07 28.04 -16.03
CA ARG A 210 -9.58 28.85 -17.17
C ARG A 210 -8.07 28.98 -17.10
N MET A 211 -7.42 29.21 -18.24
CA MET A 211 -5.94 29.32 -18.31
C MET A 211 -5.34 30.32 -17.31
N ASP A 212 -5.97 31.48 -17.13
CA ASP A 212 -5.48 32.55 -16.25
C ASP A 212 -6.18 32.61 -14.87
N ALA A 213 -7.03 31.64 -14.55
CA ALA A 213 -7.70 31.55 -13.24
C ALA A 213 -6.87 30.75 -12.22
N ARG A 214 -7.16 30.99 -10.94
CA ARG A 214 -6.64 30.23 -9.78
C ARG A 214 -7.75 29.51 -8.99
N THR A 215 -8.98 29.67 -9.43
CA THR A 215 -10.22 29.10 -8.90
C THR A 215 -10.70 27.93 -9.76
N LEU A 216 -11.56 27.10 -9.17
CA LEU A 216 -12.35 26.11 -9.90
C LEU A 216 -13.72 26.70 -10.23
N ILE A 217 -14.33 26.21 -11.31
CA ILE A 217 -15.68 26.58 -11.75
C ILE A 217 -16.55 25.32 -11.74
N ALA A 218 -17.71 25.39 -11.08
CA ALA A 218 -18.74 24.35 -11.05
C ALA A 218 -20.12 25.01 -11.26
N ASP A 219 -20.97 24.42 -12.10
CA ASP A 219 -22.28 25.00 -12.48
C ASP A 219 -22.17 26.47 -12.97
N ASP A 220 -21.10 26.82 -13.69
CA ASP A 220 -20.72 28.18 -14.14
C ASP A 220 -20.40 29.20 -13.02
N GLU A 221 -20.37 28.78 -11.75
CA GLU A 221 -20.02 29.58 -10.57
C GLU A 221 -18.61 29.23 -10.04
N GLU A 222 -17.95 30.16 -9.32
CA GLU A 222 -16.65 29.86 -8.68
C GLU A 222 -16.82 28.93 -7.47
N ALA A 223 -16.18 27.76 -7.53
CA ALA A 223 -16.24 26.71 -6.52
C ALA A 223 -15.15 26.90 -5.45
N GLY A 224 -15.30 27.96 -4.65
CA GLY A 224 -14.47 28.23 -3.47
C GLY A 224 -13.27 29.17 -3.69
N PRO A 225 -12.38 29.30 -2.69
CA PRO A 225 -11.22 30.19 -2.73
C PRO A 225 -10.16 29.73 -3.75
N GLN A 226 -9.06 30.48 -3.87
CA GLN A 226 -7.95 30.14 -4.77
C GLN A 226 -7.36 28.76 -4.44
N ARG A 227 -7.69 27.76 -5.27
CA ARG A 227 -7.24 26.37 -5.16
C ARG A 227 -5.79 26.20 -5.62
N PHE A 228 -5.35 27.06 -6.54
CA PHE A 228 -4.03 27.03 -7.14
C PHE A 228 -3.19 28.25 -6.76
N ALA A 229 -1.94 28.02 -6.39
CA ALA A 229 -0.94 29.04 -6.08
C ALA A 229 -0.56 29.87 -7.32
N ARG A 230 -0.70 29.27 -8.52
CA ARG A 230 -0.43 29.90 -9.82
C ARG A 230 -1.57 29.57 -10.79
N SER A 231 -1.73 30.39 -11.82
CA SER A 231 -2.68 30.06 -12.88
C SER A 231 -2.20 28.86 -13.70
N THR A 232 -3.12 28.22 -14.43
CA THR A 232 -2.81 27.09 -15.31
C THR A 232 -1.76 27.47 -16.35
N ARG A 233 -1.82 28.71 -16.87
CA ARG A 233 -0.82 29.24 -17.81
C ARG A 233 0.54 29.45 -17.13
N GLU A 234 0.57 30.03 -15.94
CA GLU A 234 1.80 30.22 -15.17
C GLU A 234 2.49 28.87 -14.91
N ASP A 235 1.74 27.86 -14.44
CA ASP A 235 2.25 26.52 -14.13
C ASP A 235 2.82 25.79 -15.36
N VAL A 236 2.11 25.82 -16.49
CA VAL A 236 2.53 25.15 -17.73
C VAL A 236 3.73 25.85 -18.37
N LEU A 237 3.75 27.19 -18.40
CA LEU A 237 4.88 27.94 -18.97
C LEU A 237 6.15 27.79 -18.14
N ASP A 238 6.01 27.75 -16.81
CA ASP A 238 7.08 27.48 -15.85
C ASP A 238 7.63 26.05 -16.01
N ARG A 239 6.75 25.05 -16.16
CA ARG A 239 7.15 23.67 -16.47
C ARG A 239 7.88 23.56 -17.82
N LEU A 240 7.38 24.23 -18.86
CA LEU A 240 8.01 24.24 -20.19
C LEU A 240 9.37 24.96 -20.16
N ALA A 241 9.54 25.99 -19.33
CA ALA A 241 10.81 26.68 -19.15
C ALA A 241 11.86 25.83 -18.42
N ARG A 242 11.45 25.00 -17.46
CA ARG A 242 12.32 24.04 -16.75
C ARG A 242 12.63 22.76 -17.52
N LEU A 243 11.92 22.44 -18.61
CA LEU A 243 12.10 21.17 -19.32
C LEU A 243 13.48 21.10 -20.00
N THR A 244 14.32 20.17 -19.56
CA THR A 244 15.69 19.96 -20.07
C THR A 244 15.87 18.57 -20.66
N LEU A 245 16.98 18.34 -21.37
CA LEU A 245 17.34 17.00 -21.83
C LEU A 245 17.80 16.09 -20.68
N ASP A 246 18.11 16.63 -19.51
CA ASP A 246 18.53 15.87 -18.33
C ASP A 246 17.32 15.17 -17.64
N ASP A 247 16.09 15.62 -17.92
CA ASP A 247 14.84 14.97 -17.49
C ASP A 247 14.45 13.74 -18.35
N LEU A 248 15.08 13.58 -19.52
CA LEU A 248 14.75 12.54 -20.50
C LEU A 248 15.07 11.12 -20.02
N PRO A 249 16.24 10.81 -19.41
CA PRO A 249 16.56 9.45 -18.97
C PRO A 249 15.56 8.88 -17.96
N GLU A 250 15.13 9.69 -17.00
CA GLU A 250 14.11 9.29 -16.02
C GLU A 250 12.74 9.07 -16.68
N SER A 251 12.35 9.96 -17.59
CA SER A 251 11.11 9.80 -18.35
C SER A 251 11.09 8.53 -19.20
N LEU A 252 12.23 8.16 -19.81
CA LEU A 252 12.38 6.91 -20.56
C LEU A 252 12.41 5.68 -19.65
N ARG A 253 13.04 5.78 -18.46
CA ARG A 253 13.02 4.72 -17.44
C ARG A 253 11.59 4.39 -17.02
N LEU A 254 10.77 5.41 -16.74
CA LEU A 254 9.35 5.24 -16.41
C LEU A 254 8.53 4.61 -17.55
N VAL A 255 8.84 4.93 -18.82
CA VAL A 255 8.21 4.28 -19.99
C VAL A 255 8.56 2.79 -20.06
N ASP A 256 9.83 2.41 -19.86
CA ASP A 256 10.26 1.01 -19.93
C ASP A 256 9.77 0.20 -18.71
N GLU A 257 9.96 0.72 -17.49
CA GLU A 257 9.56 0.05 -16.24
C GLU A 257 8.04 -0.17 -16.14
N SER A 258 7.21 0.81 -16.54
CA SER A 258 5.74 0.63 -16.53
C SER A 258 5.26 -0.42 -17.53
N VAL A 259 5.85 -0.46 -18.73
CA VAL A 259 5.56 -1.51 -19.73
C VAL A 259 6.04 -2.87 -19.26
N LEU A 260 7.22 -2.98 -18.65
CA LEU A 260 7.73 -4.24 -18.11
C LEU A 260 6.87 -4.74 -16.94
N ALA A 261 6.45 -3.86 -16.02
CA ALA A 261 5.59 -4.21 -14.89
C ALA A 261 4.22 -4.75 -15.34
N ALA A 262 3.55 -4.07 -16.28
CA ALA A 262 2.25 -4.47 -16.82
C ALA A 262 2.28 -5.58 -17.90
N THR A 263 3.48 -6.01 -18.31
CA THR A 263 3.67 -7.15 -19.22
C THR A 263 4.53 -8.27 -18.60
N ALA A 264 4.65 -8.24 -17.27
CA ALA A 264 5.18 -9.35 -16.49
C ALA A 264 4.31 -10.59 -16.73
N THR A 265 4.92 -11.63 -17.27
CA THR A 265 4.28 -12.93 -17.48
C THR A 265 4.52 -13.80 -16.24
N PRO A 266 3.49 -14.48 -15.67
CA PRO A 266 3.69 -15.39 -14.55
C PRO A 266 4.70 -16.49 -14.84
N ASP A 267 4.66 -17.01 -16.08
CA ASP A 267 5.72 -17.81 -16.67
C ASP A 267 6.75 -16.88 -17.32
N GLY A 268 7.98 -16.85 -16.81
CA GLY A 268 9.02 -16.00 -17.35
C GLY A 268 9.52 -16.51 -18.70
N ASP A 269 9.36 -15.73 -19.79
CA ASP A 269 10.05 -15.99 -21.07
C ASP A 269 11.60 -16.02 -20.92
N ASP A 270 12.13 -15.49 -19.82
CA ASP A 270 13.54 -15.58 -19.47
C ASP A 270 13.95 -16.96 -18.90
N ASP A 271 13.03 -17.79 -18.40
CA ASP A 271 13.36 -19.16 -17.96
C ASP A 271 13.91 -19.98 -19.13
N ALA A 272 13.38 -19.81 -20.35
CA ALA A 272 13.88 -20.48 -21.56
C ALA A 272 15.28 -20.01 -21.99
N ARG A 273 15.69 -18.78 -21.63
CA ARG A 273 16.99 -18.20 -21.98
C ARG A 273 18.06 -18.46 -20.91
N ASP A 274 17.66 -18.45 -19.64
CA ASP A 274 18.53 -18.81 -18.52
C ASP A 274 18.81 -20.32 -18.53
N ASP A 275 17.83 -21.17 -18.88
CA ASP A 275 18.06 -22.62 -19.09
C ASP A 275 19.09 -22.91 -20.20
N ALA A 276 19.15 -22.09 -21.25
CA ALA A 276 20.12 -22.25 -22.34
C ALA A 276 21.56 -21.90 -21.91
N ARG A 277 21.72 -20.95 -20.98
CA ARG A 277 23.03 -20.55 -20.42
C ARG A 277 23.44 -21.45 -19.25
N GLY A 278 22.51 -21.83 -18.40
CA GLY A 278 22.71 -22.76 -17.29
C GLY A 278 23.07 -24.18 -17.74
N ARG A 279 22.51 -24.67 -18.86
CA ARG A 279 22.86 -26.00 -19.42
C ARG A 279 24.27 -26.10 -20.02
N GLN A 280 25.00 -25.00 -20.21
CA GLN A 280 26.42 -25.04 -20.57
C GLN A 280 27.36 -25.06 -19.35
N ALA A 281 26.83 -24.93 -18.13
CA ALA A 281 27.61 -24.97 -16.90
C ALA A 281 27.76 -26.38 -16.32
N THR A 282 28.81 -27.07 -16.79
CA THR A 282 29.51 -28.19 -16.14
C THR A 282 28.82 -29.55 -16.02
N ASP A 283 29.58 -30.56 -16.45
CA ASP A 283 29.33 -31.99 -16.31
C ASP A 283 29.12 -32.40 -14.84
N ALA A 284 28.12 -33.26 -14.57
CA ALA A 284 27.59 -33.51 -13.22
C ALA A 284 28.44 -34.48 -12.36
N THR A 285 29.77 -34.42 -12.49
CA THR A 285 30.75 -35.22 -11.73
C THR A 285 31.66 -34.37 -10.84
N ALA A 286 31.58 -33.03 -10.91
CA ALA A 286 32.33 -32.15 -10.04
C ALA A 286 31.75 -32.14 -8.60
N SER A 287 32.59 -32.51 -7.62
CA SER A 287 32.36 -32.26 -6.19
C SER A 287 32.05 -30.77 -5.96
N PRO A 288 31.16 -30.37 -5.02
CA PRO A 288 30.73 -28.99 -4.88
C PRO A 288 31.93 -28.06 -4.65
N ALA A 289 32.26 -27.30 -5.69
CA ALA A 289 33.37 -26.36 -5.65
C ALA A 289 33.15 -25.40 -4.49
N ARG A 290 34.16 -25.28 -3.63
CA ARG A 290 34.15 -24.41 -2.46
C ARG A 290 33.78 -23.01 -2.93
N ALA A 291 32.61 -22.51 -2.50
CA ALA A 291 32.09 -21.23 -2.98
C ALA A 291 33.18 -20.15 -2.90
N PRO A 292 33.35 -19.32 -3.94
CA PRO A 292 34.41 -18.32 -3.98
C PRO A 292 34.31 -17.48 -2.72
N LYS A 293 35.43 -17.34 -2.01
CA LYS A 293 35.49 -16.58 -0.76
C LYS A 293 35.34 -15.11 -1.13
N VAL A 294 34.10 -14.61 -1.07
CA VAL A 294 33.80 -13.20 -1.31
C VAL A 294 34.56 -12.36 -0.28
N ASP A 295 35.14 -11.26 -0.74
CA ASP A 295 35.87 -10.34 0.10
C ASP A 295 34.90 -9.50 0.96
N ASP A 296 35.15 -9.42 2.26
CA ASP A 296 34.30 -8.71 3.22
C ASP A 296 34.27 -7.20 2.93
N ASP A 297 35.36 -6.64 2.38
CA ASP A 297 35.43 -5.23 1.99
C ASP A 297 34.65 -4.96 0.69
N ALA A 298 34.68 -5.88 -0.27
CA ALA A 298 33.84 -5.80 -1.47
C ALA A 298 32.33 -5.89 -1.12
N LEU A 299 31.96 -6.75 -0.16
CA LEU A 299 30.58 -6.80 0.37
C LEU A 299 30.18 -5.50 1.07
N ARG A 300 31.08 -4.93 1.88
CA ARG A 300 30.83 -3.65 2.56
C ARG A 300 30.69 -2.49 1.58
N GLU A 301 31.48 -2.44 0.52
CA GLU A 301 31.38 -1.40 -0.51
C GLU A 301 30.11 -1.54 -1.35
N ALA A 302 29.73 -2.78 -1.73
CA ALA A 302 28.45 -3.03 -2.38
C ALA A 302 27.26 -2.60 -1.50
N ALA A 303 27.30 -2.92 -0.20
CA ALA A 303 26.28 -2.49 0.76
C ALA A 303 26.24 -0.95 0.93
N ARG A 304 27.40 -0.28 0.93
CA ARG A 304 27.50 1.19 0.93
C ARG A 304 26.88 1.79 -0.34
N GLY A 305 27.12 1.21 -1.50
CA GLY A 305 26.50 1.62 -2.77
C GLY A 305 24.98 1.50 -2.74
N GLN A 306 24.44 0.39 -2.24
CA GLN A 306 22.98 0.21 -2.10
C GLN A 306 22.37 1.18 -1.07
N ALA A 307 23.03 1.39 0.07
CA ALA A 307 22.62 2.39 1.05
C ALA A 307 22.60 3.81 0.45
N ARG A 308 23.56 4.12 -0.42
CA ARG A 308 23.63 5.42 -1.12
C ARG A 308 22.48 5.60 -2.11
N ILE A 309 22.17 4.58 -2.91
CA ILE A 309 20.99 4.58 -3.80
C ILE A 309 19.71 4.79 -3.00
N LEU A 310 19.56 4.13 -1.84
CA LEU A 310 18.39 4.28 -0.97
C LEU A 310 18.23 5.71 -0.42
N LEU A 311 19.34 6.35 -0.03
CA LEU A 311 19.36 7.73 0.43
C LEU A 311 19.05 8.72 -0.70
N ASP A 312 19.73 8.58 -1.85
CA ASP A 312 19.62 9.51 -2.98
C ASP A 312 18.26 9.41 -3.71
N SER A 313 17.53 8.30 -3.54
CA SER A 313 16.16 8.09 -4.07
C SER A 313 15.03 8.34 -3.05
N ALA A 314 15.35 8.71 -1.81
CA ALA A 314 14.37 8.94 -0.77
C ALA A 314 13.57 10.24 -1.00
N ILE A 315 12.24 10.13 -0.99
CA ILE A 315 11.32 11.25 -1.05
C ILE A 315 10.97 11.63 0.38
N LEU A 316 11.51 12.77 0.83
CA LEU A 316 11.31 13.26 2.18
C LEU A 316 10.05 14.13 2.26
N GLY A 317 9.22 13.89 3.28
CA GLY A 317 8.12 14.77 3.69
C GLY A 317 8.59 15.80 4.72
N ARG A 318 7.73 16.16 5.67
CA ARG A 318 8.12 16.99 6.82
C ARG A 318 8.91 16.13 7.82
N ASP A 319 8.25 15.09 8.33
CA ASP A 319 8.75 14.19 9.39
C ASP A 319 8.82 12.72 8.94
N ASP A 320 8.37 12.42 7.72
CA ASP A 320 8.30 11.09 7.12
C ASP A 320 9.15 10.96 5.84
N ALA A 321 9.31 9.72 5.36
CA ALA A 321 10.03 9.39 4.14
C ALA A 321 9.35 8.24 3.38
N THR A 322 9.42 8.28 2.05
CA THR A 322 8.93 7.20 1.17
C THR A 322 9.80 7.05 -0.07
N TRP A 323 9.53 6.02 -0.86
CA TRP A 323 10.17 5.75 -2.15
C TRP A 323 9.09 5.48 -3.19
N ILE A 324 9.47 5.63 -4.46
CA ILE A 324 8.68 5.16 -5.60
C ILE A 324 9.39 3.93 -6.17
N GLY A 325 8.64 2.88 -6.49
CA GLY A 325 9.21 1.68 -7.07
C GLY A 325 8.18 0.72 -7.65
N VAL A 326 8.68 -0.36 -8.25
CA VAL A 326 7.86 -1.49 -8.69
C VAL A 326 7.55 -2.37 -7.48
N SER A 327 6.26 -2.61 -7.23
CA SER A 327 5.76 -3.44 -6.14
C SER A 327 4.59 -4.29 -6.62
N SER A 328 4.18 -5.30 -5.85
CA SER A 328 2.99 -6.08 -6.22
C SER A 328 1.74 -5.19 -6.17
N SER A 329 0.82 -5.39 -7.12
CA SER A 329 -0.51 -4.78 -7.06
C SER A 329 -1.26 -5.28 -5.81
N LEU A 330 -2.25 -4.51 -5.33
CA LEU A 330 -2.98 -4.82 -4.08
C LEU A 330 -3.76 -6.15 -4.15
N ASP A 331 -4.10 -6.59 -5.35
CA ASP A 331 -4.75 -7.87 -5.68
C ASP A 331 -3.76 -8.98 -6.09
N SER A 332 -2.44 -8.71 -6.03
CA SER A 332 -1.36 -9.59 -6.47
C SER A 332 -1.47 -10.09 -7.93
N SER A 333 -2.26 -9.42 -8.77
CA SER A 333 -2.48 -9.79 -10.17
C SER A 333 -1.36 -9.33 -11.12
N GLY A 334 -0.51 -8.40 -10.68
CA GLY A 334 0.64 -7.93 -11.46
C GLY A 334 1.60 -7.06 -10.66
N LEU A 335 2.48 -6.37 -11.38
CA LEU A 335 3.40 -5.39 -10.83
C LEU A 335 2.91 -3.97 -11.16
N GLU A 336 3.07 -3.04 -10.22
CA GLU A 336 2.67 -1.65 -10.35
C GLU A 336 3.81 -0.71 -9.93
N TYR A 337 3.94 0.41 -10.65
CA TYR A 337 4.85 1.49 -10.31
C TYR A 337 4.18 2.54 -9.42
N ARG A 338 4.42 2.47 -8.12
CA ARG A 338 3.68 3.25 -7.10
C ARG A 338 4.58 3.66 -5.92
N PRO A 339 4.11 4.52 -5.00
CA PRO A 339 4.82 4.73 -3.75
C PRO A 339 4.88 3.43 -2.94
N ALA A 340 5.94 3.25 -2.17
CA ALA A 340 6.19 2.06 -1.37
C ALA A 340 5.02 1.76 -0.42
N GLY A 341 4.59 0.49 -0.38
CA GLY A 341 3.51 0.04 0.51
C GLY A 341 3.93 0.04 2.00
N PRO A 342 3.02 -0.27 2.93
CA PRO A 342 3.36 -0.33 4.36
C PRO A 342 4.16 -1.57 4.77
N THR A 343 4.16 -2.61 3.92
CA THR A 343 4.58 -3.98 4.18
C THR A 343 6.06 -4.16 4.50
N LEU A 344 6.40 -5.29 5.14
CA LEU A 344 7.79 -5.72 5.34
C LEU A 344 8.37 -6.37 4.07
N TYR A 345 7.52 -6.94 3.20
CA TYR A 345 7.89 -7.65 1.98
C TYR A 345 8.51 -6.74 0.91
N ASP A 346 7.78 -5.71 0.49
CA ASP A 346 8.06 -4.82 -0.64
C ASP A 346 7.81 -3.35 -0.31
N GLY A 347 7.84 -3.00 0.99
CA GLY A 347 7.36 -1.71 1.50
C GLY A 347 8.25 -1.04 2.54
N LEU A 348 7.70 0.03 3.12
CA LEU A 348 8.33 0.95 4.07
C LEU A 348 8.85 0.24 5.31
N ALA A 349 8.13 -0.73 5.88
CA ALA A 349 8.62 -1.48 7.04
C ALA A 349 9.90 -2.28 6.71
N GLY A 350 9.98 -2.85 5.50
CA GLY A 350 11.18 -3.57 5.02
C GLY A 350 12.37 -2.63 4.84
N ILE A 351 12.14 -1.48 4.21
CA ILE A 351 13.15 -0.44 4.01
C ILE A 351 13.63 0.14 5.34
N ALA A 352 12.72 0.49 6.25
CA ALA A 352 13.04 1.06 7.55
C ALA A 352 13.78 0.06 8.46
N PHE A 353 13.40 -1.22 8.43
CA PHE A 353 14.12 -2.31 9.10
C PHE A 353 15.55 -2.44 8.55
N ALA A 354 15.71 -2.46 7.23
CA ALA A 354 17.02 -2.56 6.59
C ALA A 354 17.91 -1.35 6.93
N ALA A 355 17.39 -0.11 6.84
CA ALA A 355 18.10 1.12 7.18
C ALA A 355 18.53 1.16 8.66
N THR A 356 17.62 0.76 9.56
CA THR A 356 17.87 0.64 11.03
C THR A 356 19.09 -0.24 11.32
N HIS A 357 19.17 -1.42 10.70
CA HIS A 357 20.31 -2.33 10.90
C HIS A 357 21.56 -1.88 10.13
N ALA A 358 21.39 -1.33 8.93
CA ALA A 358 22.49 -0.85 8.09
C ALA A 358 23.24 0.34 8.71
N HIS A 359 22.56 1.27 9.38
CA HIS A 359 23.20 2.35 10.16
C HIS A 359 24.22 1.79 11.17
N GLY A 360 23.92 0.63 11.78
CA GLY A 360 24.81 -0.04 12.73
C GLY A 360 26.10 -0.62 12.14
N VAL A 361 26.18 -0.79 10.82
CA VAL A 361 27.33 -1.36 10.08
C VAL A 361 28.00 -0.29 9.20
N LEU A 362 27.24 0.72 8.77
CA LEU A 362 27.62 1.83 7.91
C LEU A 362 27.26 3.18 8.59
N PRO A 363 27.85 3.51 9.76
CA PRO A 363 27.55 4.74 10.48
C PRO A 363 27.98 5.98 9.68
N GLY A 364 27.30 7.10 9.91
CA GLY A 364 27.64 8.39 9.31
C GLY A 364 27.11 8.64 7.89
N LEU A 365 26.33 7.70 7.31
CA LEU A 365 25.67 7.90 6.02
C LEU A 365 24.33 8.65 6.09
N GLY A 366 23.76 8.88 7.29
CA GLY A 366 22.41 9.45 7.46
C GLY A 366 21.27 8.43 7.45
N LEU A 367 21.59 7.13 7.50
CA LEU A 367 20.62 6.03 7.54
C LEU A 367 19.74 6.01 8.80
N ASP A 368 20.16 6.71 9.86
CA ASP A 368 19.45 6.90 11.13
C ASP A 368 18.26 7.86 10.99
N ASP A 369 18.45 9.06 10.43
CA ASP A 369 17.35 9.99 10.12
C ASP A 369 16.38 9.34 9.12
N LEU A 370 16.91 8.68 8.09
CA LEU A 370 16.11 7.95 7.10
C LEU A 370 15.26 6.84 7.73
N ALA A 371 15.84 6.04 8.62
CA ALA A 371 15.13 4.99 9.33
C ALA A 371 14.06 5.57 10.27
N GLY A 372 14.37 6.66 10.99
CA GLY A 372 13.41 7.34 11.87
C GLY A 372 12.21 7.89 11.11
N ARG A 373 12.43 8.57 9.98
CA ARG A 373 11.37 9.11 9.10
C ARG A 373 10.49 8.01 8.51
N ALA A 374 11.10 6.94 8.00
CA ALA A 374 10.33 5.81 7.47
C ALA A 374 9.56 5.08 8.58
N MET A 375 10.14 4.96 9.78
CA MET A 375 9.47 4.33 10.93
C MET A 375 8.35 5.19 11.50
N HIS A 376 8.42 6.52 11.40
CA HIS A 376 7.32 7.41 11.78
C HIS A 376 6.04 7.10 10.98
N ALA A 377 6.16 6.93 9.65
CA ALA A 377 5.04 6.52 8.81
C ALA A 377 4.52 5.11 9.16
N VAL A 378 5.43 4.14 9.37
CA VAL A 378 5.06 2.77 9.80
C VAL A 378 4.33 2.77 11.16
N THR A 379 4.72 3.65 12.07
CA THR A 379 4.10 3.81 13.40
C THR A 379 2.66 4.31 13.29
N ALA A 380 2.42 5.35 12.48
CA ALA A 380 1.08 5.88 12.24
C ALA A 380 0.14 4.84 11.60
N ILE A 381 0.63 4.12 10.59
CA ILE A 381 -0.12 3.06 9.90
C ILE A 381 -0.46 1.90 10.85
N LEU A 382 0.47 1.53 11.74
CA LEU A 382 0.20 0.51 12.76
C LEU A 382 -0.85 1.00 13.77
N ASP A 383 -0.79 2.26 14.22
CA ASP A 383 -1.79 2.86 15.13
C ASP A 383 -3.19 2.85 14.51
N ASP A 384 -3.33 3.29 13.25
CA ASP A 384 -4.59 3.23 12.50
C ASP A 384 -5.14 1.80 12.39
N TRP A 385 -4.29 0.81 12.15
CA TRP A 385 -4.69 -0.60 12.14
C TRP A 385 -5.14 -1.08 13.54
N THR A 386 -4.44 -0.69 14.61
CA THR A 386 -4.89 -1.03 15.98
C THR A 386 -6.23 -0.40 16.35
N ARG A 387 -6.54 0.77 15.78
CA ARG A 387 -7.81 1.49 15.95
C ARG A 387 -8.92 0.99 15.02
N GLY A 388 -8.63 0.06 14.10
CA GLY A 388 -9.59 -0.44 13.11
C GLY A 388 -10.00 0.60 12.06
N LEU A 389 -9.11 1.56 11.77
CA LEU A 389 -9.32 2.59 10.74
C LEU A 389 -8.86 2.12 9.34
N ILE A 390 -7.97 1.12 9.29
CA ILE A 390 -7.51 0.47 8.07
C ILE A 390 -7.49 -1.05 8.22
N ASP A 391 -7.73 -1.75 7.12
CA ASP A 391 -7.62 -3.20 7.04
C ASP A 391 -6.26 -3.61 6.46
N LEU A 392 -5.54 -4.46 7.19
CA LEU A 392 -4.33 -5.15 6.75
C LEU A 392 -4.39 -6.60 7.25
N PRO A 393 -3.92 -7.59 6.46
CA PRO A 393 -3.75 -8.97 6.94
C PRO A 393 -2.87 -9.04 8.18
N VAL A 394 -2.95 -10.11 8.97
CA VAL A 394 -2.13 -10.26 10.18
C VAL A 394 -0.68 -10.68 9.91
N GLY A 395 -0.32 -11.06 8.68
CA GLY A 395 0.95 -11.68 8.31
C GLY A 395 2.25 -10.96 8.71
N ALA A 396 3.36 -11.71 8.67
CA ALA A 396 4.69 -11.20 9.03
C ALA A 396 5.36 -10.40 7.90
N TYR A 397 4.99 -10.63 6.64
CA TYR A 397 5.62 -9.97 5.49
C TYR A 397 4.67 -8.99 4.79
N SER A 398 3.44 -9.42 4.55
CA SER A 398 2.40 -8.65 3.84
C SER A 398 1.32 -8.08 4.77
N GLY A 399 1.56 -8.08 6.09
CA GLY A 399 0.56 -7.75 7.10
C GLY A 399 1.07 -6.90 8.26
N ALA A 400 0.15 -6.51 9.15
CA ALA A 400 0.38 -5.62 10.27
C ALA A 400 1.44 -6.12 11.26
N THR A 401 1.61 -7.45 11.39
CA THR A 401 2.65 -7.99 12.27
C THR A 401 4.07 -7.75 11.73
N GLY A 402 4.24 -7.57 10.41
CA GLY A 402 5.51 -7.13 9.82
C GLY A 402 5.90 -5.71 10.24
N LEU A 403 4.91 -4.81 10.35
CA LEU A 403 5.11 -3.45 10.85
C LEU A 403 5.49 -3.48 12.34
N LEU A 404 4.78 -4.27 13.14
CA LEU A 404 5.11 -4.52 14.55
C LEU A 404 6.54 -5.05 14.73
N HIS A 405 6.98 -5.99 13.88
CA HIS A 405 8.34 -6.52 13.90
C HIS A 405 9.38 -5.44 13.61
N ALA A 406 9.15 -4.64 12.57
CA ALA A 406 10.06 -3.56 12.19
C ALA A 406 10.18 -2.50 13.30
N LEU A 407 9.05 -2.08 13.89
CA LEU A 407 8.98 -1.10 14.97
C LEU A 407 9.70 -1.58 16.23
N ALA A 408 9.48 -2.84 16.65
CA ALA A 408 10.15 -3.43 17.80
C ALA A 408 11.68 -3.49 17.62
N HIS A 409 12.16 -3.82 16.41
CA HIS A 409 13.58 -3.81 16.09
C HIS A 409 14.19 -2.40 16.05
N HIS A 410 13.42 -1.40 15.60
CA HIS A 410 13.84 0.00 15.60
C HIS A 410 14.00 0.55 17.01
N ASP A 411 12.99 0.41 17.87
CA ASP A 411 13.03 0.83 19.27
C ASP A 411 14.24 0.22 20.00
N ALA A 412 14.41 -1.10 19.89
CA ALA A 412 15.54 -1.81 20.48
C ALA A 412 16.91 -1.35 19.96
N ARG A 413 16.99 -0.86 18.71
CA ARG A 413 18.26 -0.44 18.09
C ARG A 413 18.62 1.02 18.35
N VAL A 414 17.62 1.88 18.54
CA VAL A 414 17.76 3.27 19.00
C VAL A 414 17.97 3.34 20.53
N GLY A 415 17.67 2.24 21.26
CA GLY A 415 17.88 2.13 22.70
C GLY A 415 16.72 2.69 23.52
N GLY A 416 15.55 2.83 22.91
CA GLY A 416 14.31 3.30 23.53
C GLY A 416 13.26 2.21 23.66
N ASP A 417 12.10 2.60 24.17
CA ASP A 417 10.88 1.78 24.18
C ASP A 417 9.65 2.69 23.93
N GLY A 418 9.83 3.65 23.03
CA GLY A 418 8.89 4.78 22.83
C GLY A 418 7.51 4.34 22.36
N HIS A 419 7.42 3.20 21.66
CA HIS A 419 6.17 2.69 21.11
C HIS A 419 5.61 1.49 21.88
N ARG A 420 6.07 1.24 23.13
CA ARG A 420 5.61 0.10 23.97
C ARG A 420 4.09 -0.09 23.96
N ASP A 421 3.35 0.99 24.19
CA ASP A 421 1.90 0.93 24.35
C ASP A 421 1.19 0.59 23.02
N LEU A 422 1.71 1.10 21.90
CA LEU A 422 1.25 0.75 20.55
C LEU A 422 1.58 -0.71 20.22
N ARG A 423 2.80 -1.18 20.51
CA ARG A 423 3.17 -2.59 20.29
C ARG A 423 2.29 -3.53 21.12
N ALA A 424 2.00 -3.18 22.37
CA ALA A 424 1.07 -3.91 23.22
C ALA A 424 -0.39 -3.83 22.71
N ALA A 425 -0.82 -2.72 22.12
CA ALA A 425 -2.13 -2.58 21.47
C ALA A 425 -2.24 -3.47 20.22
N ALA A 426 -1.21 -3.49 19.37
CA ALA A 426 -1.14 -4.34 18.19
C ALA A 426 -1.23 -5.82 18.55
N VAL A 427 -0.51 -6.26 19.60
CA VAL A 427 -0.59 -7.64 20.10
C VAL A 427 -1.98 -8.00 20.63
N ARG A 428 -2.69 -7.08 21.32
CA ARG A 428 -4.09 -7.31 21.70
C ARG A 428 -4.99 -7.45 20.47
N ARG A 429 -4.88 -6.51 19.51
CA ARG A 429 -5.67 -6.50 18.28
C ARG A 429 -5.48 -7.78 17.45
N LEU A 430 -4.25 -8.30 17.37
CA LEU A 430 -3.95 -9.59 16.72
C LEU A 430 -4.73 -10.75 17.37
N GLY A 431 -4.92 -10.75 18.68
CA GLY A 431 -5.72 -11.76 19.37
C GLY A 431 -7.22 -11.68 19.05
N GLU A 432 -7.74 -10.46 18.87
CA GLU A 432 -9.14 -10.21 18.49
C GLU A 432 -9.42 -10.71 17.06
N VAL A 433 -8.64 -10.24 16.07
CA VAL A 433 -8.90 -10.52 14.64
C VAL A 433 -8.40 -11.88 14.16
N ALA A 434 -7.66 -12.63 14.99
CA ALA A 434 -7.07 -13.93 14.67
C ALA A 434 -8.05 -14.92 14.01
N HIS A 435 -9.32 -14.86 14.38
CA HIS A 435 -10.35 -15.79 13.92
C HIS A 435 -11.04 -15.35 12.60
N GLU A 436 -10.88 -14.07 12.23
CA GLU A 436 -11.50 -13.45 11.05
C GLU A 436 -10.59 -13.53 9.83
N ASP A 437 -9.25 -13.50 10.01
CA ASP A 437 -8.30 -13.49 8.88
C ASP A 437 -8.39 -14.78 8.03
N PRO A 438 -8.56 -14.67 6.69
CA PRO A 438 -8.61 -15.82 5.79
C PRO A 438 -7.24 -16.42 5.46
N HIS A 439 -6.13 -15.72 5.75
CA HIS A 439 -4.77 -16.16 5.42
C HIS A 439 -4.15 -16.92 6.59
N LEU A 440 -3.55 -18.08 6.32
CA LEU A 440 -3.01 -18.99 7.34
C LEU A 440 -1.48 -19.12 7.30
N ASP A 441 -0.85 -18.58 6.26
CA ASP A 441 0.58 -18.76 5.98
C ASP A 441 1.52 -17.79 6.73
N VAL A 442 2.82 -17.81 6.39
CA VAL A 442 3.84 -16.94 7.00
C VAL A 442 3.84 -15.54 6.40
N MET A 443 3.47 -15.41 5.12
CA MET A 443 3.58 -14.16 4.37
C MET A 443 2.47 -13.18 4.74
N ALA A 444 1.23 -13.56 4.49
CA ALA A 444 0.03 -12.76 4.73
C ALA A 444 -0.76 -13.22 5.97
N GLY A 445 -0.49 -14.43 6.47
CA GLY A 445 -1.38 -15.09 7.42
C GLY A 445 -0.95 -15.25 8.88
N VAL A 446 -1.82 -15.96 9.60
CA VAL A 446 -1.78 -16.21 11.05
C VAL A 446 -0.49 -16.91 11.51
N ALA A 447 0.16 -17.74 10.68
CA ALA A 447 1.45 -18.33 11.05
C ALA A 447 2.57 -17.28 11.12
N GLY A 448 2.55 -16.27 10.26
CA GLY A 448 3.46 -15.14 10.35
C GLY A 448 3.28 -14.38 11.68
N ALA A 449 2.02 -14.10 12.03
CA ALA A 449 1.67 -13.44 13.29
C ALA A 449 2.18 -14.22 14.52
N CYS A 450 1.90 -15.54 14.57
CA CYS A 450 2.42 -16.45 15.60
C CYS A 450 3.94 -16.32 15.77
N ALA A 451 4.69 -16.44 14.68
CA ALA A 451 6.15 -16.51 14.73
C ALA A 451 6.81 -15.21 15.21
N VAL A 452 6.26 -14.06 14.81
CA VAL A 452 6.75 -12.74 15.25
C VAL A 452 6.37 -12.48 16.70
N VAL A 453 5.11 -12.66 17.10
CA VAL A 453 4.70 -12.41 18.51
C VAL A 453 5.48 -13.34 19.45
N ALA A 454 5.70 -14.60 19.08
CA ALA A 454 6.56 -15.53 19.82
C ALA A 454 8.08 -15.24 19.69
N GLY A 455 8.48 -14.26 18.89
CA GLY A 455 9.85 -13.75 18.79
C GLY A 455 10.09 -12.43 19.51
N LEU A 456 9.02 -11.71 19.88
CA LEU A 456 9.09 -10.41 20.54
C LEU A 456 8.90 -10.53 22.07
N PRO A 457 9.42 -9.58 22.88
CA PRO A 457 9.22 -9.56 24.33
C PRO A 457 7.74 -9.60 24.75
N GLU A 458 6.87 -8.98 23.95
CA GLU A 458 5.43 -8.92 24.16
C GLU A 458 4.79 -10.33 24.21
N GLY A 459 5.34 -11.32 23.50
CA GLY A 459 4.83 -12.70 23.50
C GLY A 459 4.86 -13.39 24.86
N ALA A 460 5.76 -12.96 25.76
CA ALA A 460 5.85 -13.47 27.13
C ALA A 460 4.92 -12.76 28.13
N THR A 461 4.16 -11.74 27.68
CA THR A 461 3.15 -11.05 28.50
C THR A 461 1.83 -11.83 28.53
N GLU A 462 0.93 -11.51 29.45
CA GLU A 462 -0.40 -12.11 29.49
C GLU A 462 -1.20 -11.85 28.19
N ALA A 463 -1.13 -10.61 27.66
CA ALA A 463 -1.76 -10.24 26.39
C ALA A 463 -1.14 -11.00 25.20
N GLY A 464 0.19 -11.12 25.15
CA GLY A 464 0.88 -11.93 24.14
C GLY A 464 0.51 -13.41 24.22
N GLY A 465 0.44 -13.97 25.43
CA GLY A 465 -0.01 -15.33 25.65
C GLY A 465 -1.48 -15.56 25.26
N HIS A 466 -2.34 -14.55 25.40
CA HIS A 466 -3.73 -14.62 24.90
C HIS A 466 -3.75 -14.61 23.36
N ALA A 467 -3.07 -13.65 22.73
CA ALA A 467 -2.99 -13.54 21.27
C ALA A 467 -2.39 -14.79 20.62
N LEU A 468 -1.29 -15.31 21.16
CA LEU A 468 -0.64 -16.53 20.68
C LEU A 468 -1.56 -17.76 20.75
N ARG A 469 -2.41 -17.88 21.79
CA ARG A 469 -3.41 -18.96 21.87
C ARG A 469 -4.52 -18.80 20.83
N ALA A 470 -4.99 -17.57 20.59
CA ALA A 470 -6.00 -17.30 19.56
C ALA A 470 -5.47 -17.63 18.15
N LEU A 471 -4.26 -17.14 17.82
CA LEU A 471 -3.59 -17.38 16.54
C LEU A 471 -3.27 -18.88 16.32
N ALA A 472 -2.70 -19.57 17.33
CA ALA A 472 -2.45 -21.01 17.23
C ALA A 472 -3.74 -21.84 17.17
N GLY A 473 -4.78 -21.45 17.93
CA GLY A 473 -6.10 -22.08 17.88
C GLY A 473 -6.77 -21.95 16.52
N ARG A 474 -6.60 -20.81 15.82
CA ARG A 474 -7.04 -20.66 14.42
C ARG A 474 -6.30 -21.61 13.48
N LEU A 475 -4.97 -21.70 13.57
CA LEU A 475 -4.19 -22.64 12.75
C LEU A 475 -4.58 -24.10 13.01
N MET A 476 -4.75 -24.50 14.28
CA MET A 476 -5.13 -25.87 14.63
C MET A 476 -6.57 -26.23 14.22
N SER A 477 -7.54 -25.30 14.35
CA SER A 477 -8.93 -25.55 13.94
C SER A 477 -9.16 -25.55 12.43
N THR A 478 -8.24 -24.98 11.66
CA THR A 478 -8.25 -24.97 10.18
C THR A 478 -7.36 -26.05 9.56
N ALA A 479 -6.60 -26.80 10.37
CA ALA A 479 -5.69 -27.83 9.89
C ALA A 479 -6.44 -29.04 9.31
N VAL A 480 -6.02 -29.51 8.14
CA VAL A 480 -6.52 -30.73 7.51
C VAL A 480 -5.55 -31.87 7.81
N GLU A 481 -6.05 -32.95 8.41
CA GLU A 481 -5.28 -34.17 8.60
C GLU A 481 -5.23 -35.00 7.31
N VAL A 482 -4.03 -35.47 6.97
CA VAL A 482 -3.77 -36.32 5.80
C VAL A 482 -3.05 -37.61 6.18
N GLU A 483 -2.86 -38.49 5.20
CA GLU A 483 -2.24 -39.81 5.40
C GLU A 483 -0.89 -39.73 6.15
N GLY A 484 -0.65 -40.68 7.06
CA GLY A 484 0.49 -40.63 8.00
C GLY A 484 0.29 -39.70 9.21
N GLY A 485 -0.91 -39.12 9.38
CA GLY A 485 -1.24 -38.23 10.50
C GLY A 485 -0.56 -36.87 10.42
N ALA A 486 -0.12 -36.46 9.23
CA ALA A 486 0.44 -35.14 9.00
C ALA A 486 -0.68 -34.08 8.93
N LEU A 487 -0.34 -32.83 9.23
CA LEU A 487 -1.26 -31.68 9.14
C LEU A 487 -0.85 -30.79 7.97
N VAL A 488 -1.84 -30.28 7.24
CA VAL A 488 -1.64 -29.35 6.13
C VAL A 488 -2.74 -28.30 6.11
N TRP A 489 -2.43 -27.15 5.51
CA TRP A 489 -3.36 -26.05 5.29
C TRP A 489 -3.60 -25.88 3.80
N GLU A 490 -4.84 -25.55 3.45
CA GLU A 490 -5.27 -25.40 2.07
C GLU A 490 -5.25 -23.91 1.70
N THR A 491 -4.62 -23.59 0.57
CA THR A 491 -4.36 -22.21 0.15
C THR A 491 -4.97 -21.90 -1.21
N GLY A 492 -5.50 -20.69 -1.38
CA GLY A 492 -6.09 -20.22 -2.64
C GLY A 492 -7.41 -20.92 -3.01
N ALA A 493 -8.01 -20.48 -4.13
CA ALA A 493 -9.30 -21.00 -4.61
C ALA A 493 -9.28 -22.50 -4.93
N GLU A 494 -8.14 -23.03 -5.40
CA GLU A 494 -7.95 -24.46 -5.68
C GLU A 494 -7.70 -25.32 -4.42
N ARG A 495 -7.67 -24.71 -3.23
CA ARG A 495 -7.39 -25.39 -1.95
C ARG A 495 -6.09 -26.20 -1.99
N ALA A 496 -5.05 -25.59 -2.58
CA ALA A 496 -3.76 -26.23 -2.79
C ALA A 496 -3.09 -26.56 -1.46
N ARG A 497 -2.56 -27.77 -1.33
CA ARG A 497 -1.88 -28.28 -0.12
C ARG A 497 -0.38 -28.16 -0.32
N LEU A 498 0.21 -27.09 0.22
CA LEU A 498 1.58 -26.68 -0.07
C LEU A 498 2.58 -27.10 1.01
N GLY A 499 3.77 -27.50 0.56
CA GLY A 499 4.98 -27.58 1.39
C GLY A 499 5.76 -26.26 1.37
N GLY A 500 6.95 -26.27 1.95
CA GLY A 500 7.84 -25.11 2.02
C GLY A 500 7.45 -24.07 3.08
N PHE A 501 8.24 -22.99 3.13
CA PHE A 501 8.23 -22.02 4.23
C PHE A 501 7.23 -20.88 4.07
N SER A 502 7.11 -20.26 2.89
CA SER A 502 6.31 -19.04 2.72
C SER A 502 4.80 -19.30 2.83
N HIS A 503 4.29 -20.27 2.06
CA HIS A 503 2.85 -20.55 1.88
C HIS A 503 2.43 -21.95 2.34
N GLY A 504 3.31 -22.71 3.00
CA GLY A 504 3.12 -24.14 3.23
C GLY A 504 3.34 -24.62 4.66
N ALA A 505 3.13 -25.93 4.84
CA ALA A 505 3.14 -26.58 6.15
C ALA A 505 4.46 -26.43 6.92
N SER A 506 5.59 -26.26 6.23
CA SER A 506 6.90 -26.06 6.87
C SER A 506 6.99 -24.71 7.59
N GLY A 507 6.40 -23.66 7.02
CA GLY A 507 6.28 -22.34 7.66
C GLY A 507 5.33 -22.35 8.85
N VAL A 508 4.15 -22.96 8.68
CA VAL A 508 3.15 -23.09 9.75
C VAL A 508 3.70 -23.94 10.90
N GLY A 509 4.37 -25.06 10.62
CA GLY A 509 5.02 -25.89 11.62
C GLY A 509 6.12 -25.17 12.38
N TRP A 510 6.95 -24.37 11.70
CA TRP A 510 7.95 -23.51 12.35
C TRP A 510 7.30 -22.47 13.27
N ALA A 511 6.24 -21.81 12.83
CA ALA A 511 5.51 -20.83 13.63
C ALA A 511 4.88 -21.46 14.90
N LEU A 512 4.17 -22.58 14.74
CA LEU A 512 3.58 -23.33 15.86
C LEU A 512 4.66 -23.81 16.83
N ALA A 513 5.82 -24.28 16.35
CA ALA A 513 6.94 -24.68 17.22
C ALA A 513 7.47 -23.52 18.07
N ARG A 514 7.56 -22.29 17.51
CA ARG A 514 7.91 -21.10 18.28
C ARG A 514 6.85 -20.76 19.32
N THR A 515 5.58 -20.77 18.94
CA THR A 515 4.45 -20.50 19.83
C THR A 515 4.38 -21.50 20.99
N ALA A 516 4.54 -22.80 20.72
CA ALA A 516 4.61 -23.84 21.75
C ALA A 516 5.76 -23.61 22.73
N GLY A 517 6.92 -23.14 22.25
CA GLY A 517 8.07 -22.80 23.09
C GLY A 517 7.83 -21.62 24.06
N VAL A 518 6.92 -20.70 23.72
CA VAL A 518 6.54 -19.57 24.58
C VAL A 518 5.40 -19.94 25.53
N LEU A 519 4.40 -20.69 25.05
CA LEU A 519 3.21 -21.05 25.82
C LEU A 519 3.40 -22.28 26.73
N GLY A 520 4.38 -23.15 26.42
CA GLY A 520 4.55 -24.43 27.10
C GLY A 520 3.44 -25.44 26.78
N ASP A 521 2.88 -25.38 25.56
CA ASP A 521 1.71 -26.16 25.15
C ASP A 521 2.12 -27.36 24.26
N ASP A 522 1.96 -28.58 24.78
CA ASP A 522 2.30 -29.83 24.10
C ASP A 522 1.39 -30.13 22.89
N ALA A 523 0.15 -29.62 22.86
CA ALA A 523 -0.75 -29.85 21.73
C ALA A 523 -0.37 -28.97 20.53
N ILE A 524 0.06 -27.73 20.78
CA ILE A 524 0.66 -26.87 19.77
C ILE A 524 1.99 -27.47 19.27
N ALA A 525 2.78 -28.08 20.16
CA ALA A 525 4.03 -28.76 19.80
C ALA A 525 3.80 -30.00 18.91
N ASP A 526 2.80 -30.83 19.20
CA ASP A 526 2.42 -31.96 18.34
C ASP A 526 1.96 -31.48 16.96
N ALA A 527 1.07 -30.48 16.91
CA ALA A 527 0.61 -29.88 15.66
C ALA A 527 1.78 -29.36 14.80
N ALA A 528 2.78 -28.73 15.43
CA ALA A 528 4.00 -28.28 14.77
C ALA A 528 4.81 -29.43 14.15
N VAL A 529 4.98 -30.54 14.87
CA VAL A 529 5.69 -31.74 14.37
C VAL A 529 4.91 -32.38 13.23
N ARG A 530 3.57 -32.47 13.34
CA ARG A 530 2.70 -33.05 12.31
C ARG A 530 2.64 -32.20 11.05
N ALA A 531 2.78 -30.88 11.15
CA ALA A 531 2.95 -29.98 10.01
C ALA A 531 4.25 -30.28 9.24
N LEU A 532 5.38 -30.40 9.95
CA LEU A 532 6.69 -30.69 9.34
C LEU A 532 6.73 -32.07 8.65
N ARG A 533 5.98 -33.07 9.16
CA ARG A 533 5.83 -34.38 8.49
C ARG A 533 5.23 -34.28 7.09
N PHE A 534 4.37 -33.30 6.81
CA PHE A 534 3.82 -33.10 5.47
C PHE A 534 4.91 -32.68 4.48
N ASP A 535 5.81 -31.79 4.91
CA ASP A 535 6.92 -31.32 4.08
C ASP A 535 7.98 -32.41 3.88
N ASP A 536 8.28 -33.21 4.90
CA ASP A 536 9.13 -34.40 4.77
C ASP A 536 8.57 -35.40 3.74
N ALA A 537 7.25 -35.58 3.68
CA ALA A 537 6.60 -36.46 2.70
C ALA A 537 6.68 -35.96 1.24
N LEU A 538 6.96 -34.66 1.03
CA LEU A 538 7.20 -34.08 -0.29
C LEU A 538 8.65 -34.21 -0.76
N PHE A 539 9.58 -34.65 0.10
CA PHE A 539 10.98 -34.83 -0.28
C PHE A 539 11.17 -36.05 -1.21
N ASP A 540 11.84 -35.84 -2.34
CA ASP A 540 12.27 -36.91 -3.25
C ASP A 540 13.75 -37.26 -2.98
N PRO A 541 14.06 -38.41 -2.35
CA PRO A 541 15.44 -38.78 -2.03
C PRO A 541 16.32 -39.01 -3.26
N SER A 542 15.73 -39.43 -4.39
CA SER A 542 16.46 -39.70 -5.63
C SER A 542 16.99 -38.42 -6.27
N ARG A 543 16.22 -37.33 -6.16
CA ARG A 543 16.55 -36.00 -6.70
C ARG A 543 17.14 -35.05 -5.65
N ARG A 544 17.07 -35.43 -4.36
CA ARG A 544 17.49 -34.65 -3.19
C ARG A 544 16.83 -33.26 -3.12
N ARG A 545 15.55 -33.18 -3.49
CA ARG A 545 14.75 -31.95 -3.54
C ARG A 545 13.31 -32.24 -3.10
N TRP A 546 12.66 -31.25 -2.50
CA TRP A 546 11.22 -31.25 -2.26
C TRP A 546 10.46 -31.08 -3.58
N ARG A 547 9.33 -31.77 -3.74
CA ARG A 547 8.42 -31.59 -4.88
C ARG A 547 7.68 -30.27 -4.75
N ASP A 548 7.50 -29.57 -5.86
CA ASP A 548 6.63 -28.41 -5.88
C ASP A 548 5.17 -28.87 -5.96
N ALA A 549 4.34 -28.41 -5.03
CA ALA A 549 2.95 -28.83 -4.89
C ALA A 549 1.96 -27.84 -5.53
N ARG A 550 2.46 -26.72 -6.08
CA ARG A 550 1.62 -25.65 -6.66
C ARG A 550 0.93 -26.09 -7.97
N PRO A 551 -0.25 -25.53 -8.31
CA PRO A 551 -1.00 -25.93 -9.53
C PRO A 551 -0.26 -25.70 -10.85
N GLU A 552 0.44 -24.57 -10.98
CA GLU A 552 1.22 -24.22 -12.17
C GLU A 552 2.37 -25.22 -12.33
N ALA A 553 3.03 -25.51 -11.21
CA ALA A 553 4.12 -26.48 -11.10
C ALA A 553 3.71 -27.94 -11.41
N ARG A 554 2.43 -28.29 -11.25
CA ARG A 554 1.86 -29.60 -11.62
C ARG A 554 1.56 -29.70 -13.12
N SER A 555 1.23 -28.58 -13.75
CA SER A 555 0.94 -28.49 -15.19
C SER A 555 2.22 -28.62 -16.03
N ALA A 556 3.33 -28.02 -15.54
CA ALA A 556 4.67 -28.26 -16.05
C ALA A 556 5.25 -29.58 -15.49
N ALA A 557 5.09 -30.67 -16.25
CA ALA A 557 5.41 -32.04 -15.82
C ALA A 557 6.77 -32.21 -15.11
N GLY A 558 6.73 -32.27 -13.77
CA GLY A 558 7.89 -32.56 -12.93
C GLY A 558 8.74 -31.35 -12.51
N SER A 559 8.17 -30.16 -12.40
CA SER A 559 8.91 -29.01 -11.85
C SER A 559 9.22 -29.17 -10.33
N PHE A 560 10.40 -28.69 -9.92
CA PHE A 560 10.90 -28.70 -8.54
C PHE A 560 11.28 -27.26 -8.16
N PRO A 561 11.09 -26.82 -6.91
CA PRO A 561 11.30 -25.43 -6.52
C PRO A 561 12.79 -25.07 -6.60
N ARG A 562 13.11 -23.97 -7.32
CA ARG A 562 14.49 -23.46 -7.47
C ARG A 562 15.05 -22.87 -6.16
N THR A 563 14.19 -22.57 -5.19
CA THR A 563 14.49 -21.85 -3.94
C THR A 563 14.62 -22.73 -2.68
N GLY A 564 14.23 -24.01 -2.71
CA GLY A 564 14.26 -24.87 -1.53
C GLY A 564 15.66 -25.27 -1.02
N ALA A 565 16.72 -24.98 -1.79
CA ALA A 565 18.08 -25.44 -1.49
C ALA A 565 18.83 -24.62 -0.42
N THR A 566 18.41 -23.39 -0.12
CA THR A 566 19.09 -22.52 0.85
C THR A 566 18.58 -22.71 2.28
N ALA A 567 17.36 -23.21 2.47
CA ALA A 567 16.82 -23.55 3.77
C ALA A 567 17.29 -24.93 4.25
N ARG A 568 18.57 -25.07 4.62
CA ARG A 568 18.93 -26.10 5.61
C ARG A 568 18.15 -25.76 6.88
N PRO A 569 17.24 -26.62 7.37
CA PRO A 569 16.40 -26.22 8.48
C PRO A 569 17.25 -26.08 9.74
N ALA A 570 17.27 -24.87 10.31
CA ALA A 570 17.91 -24.57 11.58
C ALA A 570 17.24 -25.31 12.77
N SER A 571 16.11 -25.99 12.54
CA SER A 571 15.33 -26.77 13.51
C SER A 571 16.06 -27.98 14.10
N ARG A 572 17.28 -28.34 13.64
CA ARG A 572 18.10 -29.39 14.27
C ARG A 572 18.92 -28.93 15.47
N TRP A 573 18.83 -27.67 15.91
CA TRP A 573 19.40 -27.22 17.18
C TRP A 573 18.30 -27.00 18.23
N HIS A 574 18.54 -27.56 19.43
CA HIS A 574 17.68 -27.54 20.62
C HIS A 574 16.44 -28.46 20.69
N ALA A 575 16.63 -29.75 20.33
CA ALA A 575 15.88 -30.86 20.93
C ALA A 575 16.76 -31.69 21.89
N ARG A 576 17.16 -31.10 23.02
CA ARG A 576 17.83 -31.80 24.15
C ARG A 576 17.37 -31.25 25.50
N THR A 577 16.14 -31.54 25.86
CA THR A 577 15.67 -31.46 27.25
C THR A 577 16.37 -32.51 28.11
N ARG A 578 17.02 -32.10 29.20
CA ARG A 578 17.44 -32.99 30.29
C ARG A 578 16.58 -32.68 31.50
N PRO A 579 15.81 -33.65 32.05
CA PRO A 579 15.02 -33.39 33.24
C PRO A 579 15.93 -33.25 34.47
N ARG A 580 15.85 -32.11 35.16
CA ARG A 580 16.39 -31.99 36.52
C ARG A 580 15.42 -32.70 37.47
N ARG A 581 15.83 -33.86 37.98
CA ARG A 581 15.13 -34.49 39.11
C ARG A 581 15.22 -33.59 40.34
N SER A 582 14.10 -33.47 41.04
CA SER A 582 14.07 -33.02 42.43
C SER A 582 14.82 -34.01 43.32
N THR A 583 15.48 -33.48 44.35
CA THR A 583 15.80 -34.20 45.57
C THR A 583 15.51 -33.28 46.73
N ASP A 584 14.46 -33.59 47.48
CA ASP A 584 14.26 -33.00 48.79
C ASP A 584 15.45 -33.28 49.70
N ARG A 585 15.87 -32.27 50.46
CA ARG A 585 16.37 -32.49 51.81
C ARG A 585 16.15 -31.26 52.67
N THR A 586 15.29 -31.44 53.67
CA THR A 586 15.09 -30.54 54.79
C THR A 586 16.35 -30.44 55.65
N SER A 587 16.65 -29.25 56.16
CA SER A 587 16.99 -29.04 57.58
C SER A 587 17.23 -27.57 57.90
N SER A 588 16.90 -27.20 59.12
CA SER A 588 16.99 -25.87 59.72
C SER A 588 18.40 -25.54 60.22
N SER A 589 18.77 -24.26 60.21
CA SER A 589 19.12 -23.47 61.41
C SER A 589 19.97 -22.22 61.12
N SER A 590 19.60 -21.12 61.76
CA SER A 590 20.39 -19.90 61.95
C SER A 590 20.98 -19.91 63.38
N PRO A 591 21.76 -18.90 63.82
CA PRO A 591 22.83 -18.12 63.18
C PRO A 591 24.14 -18.17 64.04
N SER A 592 25.22 -17.45 63.67
CA SER A 592 26.01 -16.60 64.62
C SER A 592 27.36 -16.07 64.06
N SER A 593 27.59 -14.76 64.22
CA SER A 593 28.90 -14.08 64.40
C SER A 593 29.99 -14.13 63.29
N ALA A 594 31.02 -13.25 63.29
CA ALA A 594 31.09 -11.80 63.58
C ALA A 594 32.51 -11.27 63.24
N ARG A 595 32.62 -10.15 62.51
CA ARG A 595 33.63 -9.05 62.61
C ARG A 595 33.55 -8.21 61.33
N ALA A 596 33.15 -6.93 61.27
CA ALA A 596 33.39 -5.73 62.09
C ALA A 596 34.63 -4.90 61.71
N ARG A 597 34.40 -3.83 60.93
CA ARG A 597 34.96 -2.45 61.07
C ARG A 597 34.21 -1.52 60.10
N ARG A 598 33.23 -0.73 60.58
CA ARG A 598 33.29 0.72 60.92
C ARG A 598 33.58 1.62 59.70
N ARG A 599 32.62 2.38 59.15
CA ARG A 599 31.80 3.53 59.64
C ARG A 599 32.47 4.91 59.49
N ARG A 600 31.88 5.76 58.62
CA ARG A 600 31.50 7.21 58.78
C ARG A 600 31.07 7.69 57.38
N THR A 601 29.84 8.08 57.02
CA THR A 601 28.84 9.05 57.55
C THR A 601 29.30 10.52 57.59
N ARG A 602 28.87 11.32 56.60
CA ARG A 602 28.14 12.61 56.80
C ARG A 602 27.65 13.19 55.46
N SER A 603 26.45 13.76 55.49
CA SER A 603 25.84 14.57 54.41
C SER A 603 25.87 16.07 54.82
N PRO A 604 25.13 17.01 54.18
CA PRO A 604 25.65 18.01 53.23
C PRO A 604 25.56 19.47 53.75
N PRO A 605 25.88 20.47 52.91
CA PRO A 605 25.30 21.82 52.96
C PRO A 605 24.60 22.17 51.61
N THR A 606 23.32 22.56 51.55
CA THR A 606 22.68 23.88 51.82
C THR A 606 22.97 25.01 50.81
N THR A 607 21.89 25.50 50.19
CA THR A 607 21.74 26.70 49.32
C THR A 607 21.90 28.03 50.09
N PRO A 608 21.99 29.20 49.42
CA PRO A 608 20.78 30.04 49.26
C PRO A 608 20.67 30.91 47.97
N CYS A 609 19.44 31.40 47.71
CA CYS A 609 18.95 32.68 47.14
C CYS A 609 19.86 33.56 46.21
N ALA A 610 19.38 34.28 45.18
CA ALA A 610 18.03 34.63 44.67
C ALA A 610 18.09 34.85 43.11
N THR A 611 17.18 35.48 42.34
CA THR A 611 15.96 36.31 42.55
C THR A 611 15.05 36.27 41.28
N GLY A 612 13.78 36.71 41.38
CA GLY A 612 12.95 37.20 40.25
C GLY A 612 13.04 38.75 40.12
N PRO A 613 12.22 39.46 39.30
CA PRO A 613 10.79 39.23 38.97
C PRO A 613 10.52 39.12 37.44
N SER A 614 9.39 38.67 36.85
CA SER A 614 7.95 38.52 37.19
C SER A 614 7.02 39.73 36.91
N ALA A 615 6.25 39.65 35.80
CA ALA A 615 4.89 40.19 35.60
C ALA A 615 4.31 39.53 34.32
N THR A 616 3.20 38.79 34.24
CA THR A 616 1.78 38.95 34.66
C THR A 616 0.95 39.96 33.88
N SER A 617 0.07 39.48 32.99
CA SER A 617 -1.36 39.86 32.95
C SER A 617 -2.18 39.07 31.90
N SER A 618 -3.26 38.42 32.37
CA SER A 618 -4.52 38.33 31.59
C SER A 618 -5.42 39.48 32.06
N PRO A 619 -6.49 39.84 31.30
CA PRO A 619 -7.82 39.65 31.89
C PRO A 619 -8.98 39.34 30.91
N CYS A 620 -10.08 38.93 31.56
CA CYS A 620 -11.46 38.69 31.13
C CYS A 620 -12.09 39.48 29.95
N ALA A 621 -12.89 38.73 29.18
CA ALA A 621 -14.33 38.88 28.88
C ALA A 621 -14.96 40.25 28.50
N ALA A 622 -15.67 40.26 27.36
CA ALA A 622 -17.04 40.80 27.22
C ALA A 622 -17.69 40.38 25.87
N ARG A 623 -19.04 40.23 25.84
CA ARG A 623 -19.86 40.34 24.61
C ARG A 623 -20.10 41.82 24.31
N PRO A 624 -20.59 42.19 23.10
CA PRO A 624 -22.03 42.50 23.04
C PRO A 624 -22.76 42.11 21.73
N ASP A 625 -24.04 41.80 21.91
CA ASP A 625 -25.24 42.19 21.16
C ASP A 625 -25.26 42.38 19.63
N ALA A 626 -26.35 41.84 19.05
CA ALA A 626 -26.85 42.17 17.72
C ALA A 626 -27.58 43.54 17.71
N PRO A 627 -27.89 44.04 16.51
CA PRO A 627 -29.21 44.62 16.30
C PRO A 627 -29.96 44.00 15.12
N ALA A 628 -31.25 43.77 15.30
CA ALA A 628 -32.18 43.49 14.22
C ALA A 628 -32.78 44.81 13.69
N SER A 629 -32.84 44.97 12.37
CA SER A 629 -33.74 45.96 11.74
C SER A 629 -34.03 45.64 10.27
N THR A 630 -35.15 44.97 10.01
CA THR A 630 -35.92 45.20 8.77
C THR A 630 -36.69 46.52 8.91
N PRO A 631 -36.81 47.31 7.83
CA PRO A 631 -37.98 47.23 6.94
C PRO A 631 -37.56 47.24 5.46
N GLY A 632 -38.40 47.02 4.45
CA GLY A 632 -39.83 46.76 4.42
C GLY A 632 -40.47 47.26 3.11
N SER A 633 -41.09 46.34 2.37
CA SER A 633 -42.15 46.58 1.34
C SER A 633 -41.80 47.01 -0.10
N ARG A 634 -42.41 46.23 -1.04
CA ARG A 634 -43.08 46.61 -2.32
C ARG A 634 -42.28 47.14 -3.52
N SER A 635 -42.29 46.34 -4.61
CA SER A 635 -42.83 46.67 -5.96
C SER A 635 -42.19 45.76 -7.03
N SER A 636 -42.79 44.65 -7.46
CA SER A 636 -43.69 44.56 -8.64
C SER A 636 -43.23 45.29 -9.91
N ALA A 637 -42.67 44.56 -10.88
CA ALA A 637 -42.72 44.91 -12.31
C ALA A 637 -42.58 43.65 -13.18
N THR A 638 -43.39 43.55 -14.24
CA THR A 638 -43.53 42.38 -15.13
C THR A 638 -43.04 42.66 -16.56
N ALA A 639 -42.28 41.75 -17.17
CA ALA A 639 -42.18 41.51 -18.62
C ALA A 639 -41.54 40.11 -18.81
N ARG A 640 -42.18 39.04 -19.29
CA ARG A 640 -42.83 38.72 -20.59
C ARG A 640 -41.90 38.64 -21.83
N CYS A 641 -41.69 37.39 -22.24
CA CYS A 641 -41.74 36.87 -23.63
C CYS A 641 -40.58 37.13 -24.62
N SER A 642 -39.77 36.09 -24.84
CA SER A 642 -39.63 35.35 -26.12
C SER A 642 -38.65 34.17 -25.87
N ALA A 643 -38.80 32.90 -26.27
CA ALA A 643 -39.58 32.12 -27.24
C ALA A 643 -38.62 31.38 -28.20
N SER A 644 -38.62 30.04 -28.11
CA SER A 644 -38.25 29.07 -29.16
C SER A 644 -36.80 28.97 -29.66
N SER A 645 -36.13 27.85 -29.34
CA SER A 645 -35.79 26.84 -30.37
C SER A 645 -35.27 25.51 -29.80
N ALA A 646 -36.05 24.44 -30.01
CA ALA A 646 -35.59 23.05 -30.18
C ALA A 646 -35.97 22.66 -31.64
N PRO A 647 -35.30 21.71 -32.34
CA PRO A 647 -35.19 20.29 -31.97
C PRO A 647 -33.74 19.75 -32.22
N ALA A 648 -33.37 18.46 -32.20
CA ALA A 648 -34.14 17.23 -32.35
C ALA A 648 -33.53 16.00 -31.65
N ARG A 649 -34.39 15.06 -31.26
CA ARG A 649 -34.03 13.67 -30.94
C ARG A 649 -33.89 12.86 -32.23
N ALA A 650 -32.88 12.01 -32.32
CA ALA A 650 -32.84 10.87 -33.24
C ALA A 650 -32.59 9.59 -32.43
N ALA A 651 -33.62 8.75 -32.30
CA ALA A 651 -33.50 7.43 -31.70
C ALA A 651 -33.26 6.39 -32.79
N VAL A 652 -32.34 5.47 -32.57
CA VAL A 652 -32.15 4.27 -33.41
C VAL A 652 -32.14 3.05 -32.50
N CYS A 653 -33.25 2.30 -32.49
CA CYS A 653 -33.28 0.96 -31.92
C CYS A 653 -32.67 -0.04 -32.91
N PRO A 654 -31.85 -1.01 -32.48
CA PRO A 654 -31.67 -2.25 -33.20
C PRO A 654 -32.95 -3.11 -33.05
N ARG A 655 -33.41 -3.74 -34.14
CA ARG A 655 -34.36 -4.85 -34.12
C ARG A 655 -33.59 -6.14 -34.39
N GLY A 656 -34.01 -7.24 -33.76
CA GLY A 656 -33.63 -8.62 -34.14
C GLY A 656 -32.43 -9.13 -33.39
#